data_AF-A0A6P6U5I8-F1
#
_entry.id   AF-A0A6P6U5I8-F1
#
_cell.length_a   1.000
_cell.length_b   1.000
_cell.length_c   1.000
_cell.angle_alpha   90.00
_cell.angle_beta   90.00
_cell.angle_gamma   90.00
#
_symmetry.space_group_name_H-M   'P 1'
#
loop_
_entity.id
_entity.type
_entity.pdbx_description
1 polymer ?
#
loop_
_entity_poly.entity_id
_entity_poly.type
_entity_poly.pdbx_seq_one_letter_code
_entity_poly.pdbx_strand_id
1 'polypeptide(L)'
;MQSSSCLLCSSNFPFSPLPFPSPQQFALLSRNQRTKTVSPSPFPAKFPLSSLCVHQYIFPSLHCTVTQEVVETTPTESEFVDIGYICSVHGLQGEVRVNPSTDFPDLRFSKPGRRWLRQQVSGREMMQEIQLVEGRGHPGQAWILKFNKIDSVDQALKLVGSTILISEEDRPELEEGEFYSHDLVGMKVILKDTEEPIGTVISVYNSGANDLLHVQLSSSVDISNQTGKPNQERGGSGPLVWIPFVEAIVPDVDVSKREMLITPPKGLLELNMRSDERSKKERRQLEWKERKKFQKRVIAAKKKLCELEQQHVFDGFRHGGKLQGRILADQIVTVNSKLLQQALRNIEMNTLSDMQIKSPLENLGKCFSAKIKEQSDAYSKLQQKGLHLMSQGKVAVILLLEDSQEARSSNQCAVDSEGSEGMNCLLVEALMSDSQQLVKKLRPSVPLVVVCPAHSIGSLQELFSHYSHFDFDPDKVWFFEEEKLPVVGVPLEEPKKHKILMESPWEILQTPVGSAGVISFLSSNNLLNNLSTLDVDYIQVCNYRVRDSRRQTLLGLVDSRKANAGVEITEAMDQTERNLNMVFSMKFMKKLTKQTDNLHFEAVPKASAHTQKVDNEWVDVIPTSPNSWEFRCSIYSCLNSCPPGQVSVLEVTE
;
A
#
# COMPACT_ATOMS: atom_id res chain seq x y z
N MET A 1 -52.08 46.13 -0.58
CA MET A 1 -50.95 46.99 -0.98
C MET A 1 -50.01 46.20 -1.88
N GLN A 2 -49.26 46.86 -2.75
CA GLN A 2 -48.49 46.34 -3.92
C GLN A 2 -47.80 44.97 -3.65
N SER A 3 -47.83 43.94 -4.52
CA SER A 3 -47.77 43.85 -6.00
C SER A 3 -46.37 44.18 -6.57
N SER A 4 -45.89 43.61 -7.69
CA SER A 4 -46.59 42.93 -8.81
C SER A 4 -45.78 41.77 -9.41
N SER A 5 -46.39 41.02 -10.34
CA SER A 5 -45.79 39.94 -11.15
C SER A 5 -45.56 40.33 -12.63
N CYS A 6 -44.59 39.67 -13.27
CA CYS A 6 -44.42 39.41 -14.72
C CYS A 6 -44.37 40.56 -15.76
N LEU A 7 -43.46 40.40 -16.74
CA LEU A 7 -43.48 40.76 -18.19
C LEU A 7 -42.02 40.56 -18.68
N LEU A 8 -41.63 39.66 -19.60
CA LEU A 8 -41.99 39.38 -21.01
C LEU A 8 -41.40 40.35 -22.05
N CYS A 9 -40.47 39.83 -22.87
CA CYS A 9 -40.16 40.09 -24.31
C CYS A 9 -38.74 39.52 -24.59
N SER A 10 -38.52 38.34 -25.21
CA SER A 10 -38.82 37.88 -26.58
C SER A 10 -37.91 38.45 -27.69
N SER A 11 -37.12 37.57 -28.32
CA SER A 11 -37.06 37.46 -29.79
C SER A 11 -36.74 36.02 -30.23
N ASN A 12 -37.36 35.60 -31.32
CA ASN A 12 -37.67 34.22 -31.71
C ASN A 12 -36.53 33.44 -32.42
N PHE A 13 -36.45 32.12 -32.14
CA PHE A 13 -36.62 30.94 -33.04
C PHE A 13 -36.29 31.02 -34.56
N PRO A 14 -35.92 29.90 -35.26
CA PRO A 14 -36.43 28.50 -35.13
C PRO A 14 -35.36 27.40 -34.83
N PHE A 15 -35.67 26.25 -34.19
CA PHE A 15 -36.24 24.98 -34.75
C PHE A 15 -35.56 24.50 -36.06
N SER A 16 -35.19 23.23 -36.35
CA SER A 16 -35.11 21.87 -35.71
C SER A 16 -34.96 20.84 -36.89
N PRO A 17 -34.76 19.50 -36.75
CA PRO A 17 -34.26 18.61 -35.67
C PRO A 17 -33.13 17.62 -36.14
N LEU A 18 -32.90 16.55 -35.36
CA LEU A 18 -32.05 15.34 -35.55
C LEU A 18 -32.29 14.55 -36.89
N PRO A 19 -31.30 13.77 -37.41
CA PRO A 19 -31.00 12.41 -36.89
C PRO A 19 -29.53 11.90 -36.96
N PHE A 20 -29.29 10.74 -36.32
CA PHE A 20 -28.12 9.86 -36.51
C PHE A 20 -28.13 9.19 -37.90
N PRO A 21 -26.98 8.67 -38.35
CA PRO A 21 -26.95 7.24 -38.73
C PRO A 21 -25.73 6.46 -38.19
N SER A 22 -25.85 5.12 -38.25
CA SER A 22 -24.82 4.12 -37.92
C SER A 22 -24.04 3.66 -39.17
N PRO A 23 -22.97 2.85 -39.07
CA PRO A 23 -21.96 2.73 -40.13
C PRO A 23 -22.26 1.67 -41.20
N GLN A 24 -21.70 1.87 -42.41
CA GLN A 24 -21.61 0.84 -43.45
C GLN A 24 -20.23 0.79 -44.11
N GLN A 25 -19.94 -0.38 -44.72
CA GLN A 25 -18.62 -0.88 -45.13
C GLN A 25 -18.22 -0.49 -46.56
N PHE A 26 -16.99 -0.88 -46.94
CA PHE A 26 -16.46 -1.04 -48.32
C PHE A 26 -16.19 0.26 -49.12
N ALA A 27 -15.23 0.33 -50.05
CA ALA A 27 -14.26 -0.67 -50.53
C ALA A 27 -12.88 -0.04 -50.88
N LEU A 28 -11.91 -0.91 -51.21
CA LEU A 28 -10.62 -0.58 -51.80
C LEU A 28 -10.74 0.18 -53.14
N LEU A 29 -9.79 1.07 -53.43
CA LEU A 29 -9.16 1.16 -54.76
C LEU A 29 -7.73 1.73 -54.65
N SER A 30 -6.88 1.44 -55.63
CA SER A 30 -5.45 1.76 -55.64
C SER A 30 -5.05 2.63 -56.84
N ARG A 31 -3.80 3.16 -56.88
CA ARG A 31 -2.77 2.80 -57.90
C ARG A 31 -1.72 3.88 -58.24
N ASN A 32 -0.43 3.54 -58.04
CA ASN A 32 0.81 4.08 -58.69
C ASN A 32 1.21 5.55 -58.36
N GLN A 33 2.45 6.04 -58.56
CA GLN A 33 3.62 5.62 -59.37
C GLN A 33 4.95 5.69 -58.54
N ARG A 34 5.88 4.70 -58.57
CA ARG A 34 7.16 4.61 -59.36
C ARG A 34 8.04 5.88 -59.33
N THR A 35 9.35 5.85 -59.01
CA THR A 35 10.49 5.04 -59.54
C THR A 35 11.29 4.26 -58.44
N LYS A 36 11.94 3.09 -58.65
CA LYS A 36 13.15 2.74 -59.45
C LYS A 36 14.41 3.54 -59.07
N THR A 37 15.58 2.98 -58.71
CA THR A 37 16.12 1.58 -58.59
C THR A 37 17.38 1.62 -57.66
N VAL A 38 18.12 0.58 -57.18
CA VAL A 38 18.24 -0.88 -57.43
C VAL A 38 18.66 -1.64 -56.12
N SER A 39 19.39 -2.77 -56.20
CA SER A 39 19.83 -3.70 -55.11
C SER A 39 21.02 -4.57 -55.62
N PRO A 40 21.53 -5.65 -54.96
CA PRO A 40 21.31 -6.26 -53.62
C PRO A 40 22.63 -6.35 -52.78
N SER A 41 22.78 -6.98 -51.60
CA SER A 41 22.28 -8.26 -51.06
C SER A 41 22.49 -8.36 -49.51
N PRO A 42 22.24 -9.48 -48.77
CA PRO A 42 21.05 -9.52 -47.92
C PRO A 42 21.19 -10.12 -46.50
N PHE A 43 20.56 -9.50 -45.48
CA PHE A 43 20.04 -10.21 -44.28
C PHE A 43 18.96 -9.37 -43.57
N PRO A 44 17.71 -9.87 -43.41
CA PRO A 44 16.70 -9.22 -42.57
C PRO A 44 16.04 -10.17 -41.55
N ALA A 45 16.46 -10.08 -40.28
CA ALA A 45 15.70 -10.67 -39.17
C ALA A 45 14.62 -9.69 -38.69
N LYS A 46 13.39 -9.84 -39.18
CA LYS A 46 12.23 -9.12 -38.61
C LYS A 46 11.65 -9.94 -37.47
N PHE A 47 11.72 -9.42 -36.25
CA PHE A 47 10.93 -9.93 -35.13
C PHE A 47 9.44 -9.76 -35.45
N PRO A 48 8.60 -10.81 -35.34
CA PRO A 48 7.16 -10.65 -35.39
C PRO A 48 6.69 -9.99 -34.09
N LEU A 49 5.72 -9.07 -34.20
CA LEU A 49 4.91 -8.66 -33.05
C LEU A 49 4.08 -9.87 -32.62
N SER A 50 4.47 -10.51 -31.52
CA SER A 50 3.62 -11.49 -30.85
C SER A 50 2.37 -10.77 -30.33
N SER A 51 1.21 -11.18 -30.84
CA SER A 51 -0.06 -10.84 -30.20
C SER A 51 -0.02 -11.32 -28.76
N LEU A 52 -0.45 -10.46 -27.82
CA LEU A 52 -0.74 -10.88 -26.44
C LEU A 52 -1.98 -11.77 -26.46
N CYS A 53 -1.79 -13.03 -26.84
CA CYS A 53 -2.73 -14.11 -26.62
C CYS A 53 -2.84 -14.30 -25.11
N VAL A 54 -3.79 -13.60 -24.50
CA VAL A 54 -4.27 -13.88 -23.14
C VAL A 54 -4.65 -15.35 -23.12
N HIS A 55 -3.76 -16.18 -22.58
CA HIS A 55 -4.12 -17.54 -22.23
C HIS A 55 -5.14 -17.42 -21.12
N GLN A 56 -6.41 -17.64 -21.47
CA GLN A 56 -7.39 -18.07 -20.50
C GLN A 56 -6.85 -19.39 -19.96
N TYR A 57 -6.32 -19.37 -18.74
CA TYR A 57 -6.00 -20.59 -18.01
C TYR A 57 -7.33 -21.28 -17.70
N ILE A 58 -7.77 -22.11 -18.65
CA ILE A 58 -8.80 -23.12 -18.42
C ILE A 58 -8.11 -24.19 -17.57
N PHE A 59 -8.11 -23.97 -16.27
CA PHE A 59 -7.81 -25.03 -15.29
C PHE A 59 -8.88 -26.12 -15.42
N PRO A 60 -8.55 -27.39 -15.11
CA PRO A 60 -9.57 -28.42 -14.94
C PRO A 60 -10.58 -27.97 -13.88
N SER A 61 -11.84 -27.93 -14.28
CA SER A 61 -12.96 -27.55 -13.43
C SER A 61 -13.49 -28.76 -12.69
N LEU A 62 -13.39 -28.74 -11.36
CA LEU A 62 -14.21 -29.62 -10.52
C LEU A 62 -15.65 -29.14 -10.65
N HIS A 63 -16.55 -30.00 -11.08
CA HIS A 63 -17.93 -29.64 -11.35
C HIS A 63 -18.86 -30.11 -10.25
N CYS A 64 -19.73 -29.21 -9.78
CA CYS A 64 -20.70 -29.53 -8.75
C CYS A 64 -22.11 -29.65 -9.34
N THR A 65 -22.71 -30.85 -9.26
CA THR A 65 -24.12 -31.06 -9.67
C THR A 65 -25.07 -30.39 -8.67
N VAL A 66 -26.11 -29.69 -9.14
CA VAL A 66 -26.96 -28.82 -8.29
C VAL A 66 -28.42 -29.26 -8.32
N THR A 67 -28.79 -30.13 -7.37
CA THR A 67 -30.21 -30.30 -6.98
C THR A 67 -30.67 -29.02 -6.28
N GLN A 68 -31.53 -28.24 -6.94
CA GLN A 68 -31.90 -26.89 -6.52
C GLN A 68 -32.92 -26.88 -5.38
N GLU A 69 -32.47 -27.02 -4.14
CA GLU A 69 -33.27 -26.82 -2.94
C GLU A 69 -32.83 -25.59 -2.12
N VAL A 70 -33.81 -24.92 -1.50
CA VAL A 70 -33.60 -23.90 -0.46
C VAL A 70 -34.29 -24.42 0.80
N VAL A 71 -33.53 -25.09 1.65
CA VAL A 71 -34.03 -25.76 2.87
C VAL A 71 -33.25 -25.27 4.08
N GLU A 72 -33.98 -24.87 5.13
CA GLU A 72 -33.41 -24.54 6.44
C GLU A 72 -33.04 -25.83 7.19
N THR A 73 -31.91 -25.82 7.90
CA THR A 73 -31.25 -27.04 8.38
C THR A 73 -32.04 -27.85 9.41
N THR A 74 -32.55 -29.02 9.00
CA THR A 74 -32.66 -30.20 9.88
C THR A 74 -32.24 -31.46 9.09
N PRO A 75 -31.41 -32.35 9.65
CA PRO A 75 -31.03 -33.59 8.96
C PRO A 75 -32.19 -34.59 9.07
N THR A 76 -33.11 -34.51 8.11
CA THR A 76 -34.14 -35.53 7.90
C THR A 76 -33.68 -36.41 6.74
N GLU A 77 -33.19 -37.61 7.03
CA GLU A 77 -32.84 -38.62 6.01
C GLU A 77 -34.07 -38.87 5.14
N SER A 78 -34.03 -38.33 3.92
CA SER A 78 -35.17 -38.28 3.01
C SER A 78 -34.87 -39.22 1.87
N GLU A 79 -35.40 -40.45 1.95
CA GLU A 79 -35.12 -41.59 1.05
C GLU A 79 -35.38 -41.31 -0.46
N PHE A 80 -35.88 -40.11 -0.80
CA PHE A 80 -36.33 -39.72 -2.13
C PHE A 80 -35.82 -38.35 -2.58
N VAL A 81 -35.35 -38.26 -3.82
CA VAL A 81 -34.83 -37.03 -4.45
C VAL A 81 -35.80 -36.51 -5.52
N ASP A 82 -36.13 -35.21 -5.48
CA ASP A 82 -36.97 -34.53 -6.46
C ASP A 82 -36.27 -34.37 -7.83
N ILE A 83 -36.87 -34.90 -8.90
CA ILE A 83 -36.28 -34.88 -10.26
C ILE A 83 -37.10 -34.10 -11.32
N GLY A 84 -38.35 -33.74 -11.04
CA GLY A 84 -39.12 -32.85 -11.91
C GLY A 84 -40.57 -32.68 -11.50
N TYR A 85 -41.26 -31.70 -12.08
CA TYR A 85 -42.63 -31.32 -11.72
C TYR A 85 -43.58 -31.45 -12.91
N ILE A 86 -44.77 -32.02 -12.67
CA ILE A 86 -45.78 -32.29 -13.71
C ILE A 86 -46.60 -31.02 -13.99
N CYS A 87 -46.33 -30.35 -15.11
CA CYS A 87 -46.89 -29.05 -15.46
C CYS A 87 -48.24 -29.13 -16.19
N SER A 88 -48.46 -30.12 -17.04
CA SER A 88 -49.71 -30.25 -17.82
C SER A 88 -49.93 -31.68 -18.32
N VAL A 89 -51.12 -31.96 -18.83
CA VAL A 89 -51.36 -33.13 -19.71
C VAL A 89 -50.72 -32.92 -21.09
N HIS A 90 -50.51 -33.99 -21.85
CA HIS A 90 -50.09 -33.98 -23.24
C HIS A 90 -50.84 -35.05 -24.06
N GLY A 91 -51.17 -34.72 -25.30
CA GLY A 91 -51.89 -35.64 -26.20
C GLY A 91 -53.27 -36.07 -25.68
N LEU A 92 -53.74 -37.23 -26.16
CA LEU A 92 -55.00 -37.87 -25.75
C LEU A 92 -54.80 -39.20 -25.01
N GLN A 93 -53.58 -39.75 -24.99
CA GLN A 93 -53.26 -41.10 -24.48
C GLN A 93 -52.72 -41.12 -23.04
N GLY A 94 -53.12 -40.15 -22.21
CA GLY A 94 -52.70 -40.06 -20.81
C GLY A 94 -51.25 -39.61 -20.57
N GLU A 95 -50.58 -39.05 -21.57
CA GLU A 95 -49.22 -38.52 -21.40
C GLU A 95 -49.23 -37.21 -20.59
N VAL A 96 -48.11 -36.88 -19.96
CA VAL A 96 -47.94 -35.63 -19.18
C VAL A 96 -46.66 -34.89 -19.57
N ARG A 97 -46.71 -33.56 -19.50
CA ARG A 97 -45.54 -32.67 -19.63
C ARG A 97 -44.93 -32.42 -18.26
N VAL A 98 -43.62 -32.58 -18.18
CA VAL A 98 -42.78 -32.41 -16.99
C VAL A 98 -41.73 -31.34 -17.26
N ASN A 99 -41.49 -30.46 -16.29
CA ASN A 99 -40.27 -29.66 -16.26
C ASN A 99 -39.25 -30.37 -15.33
N PRO A 100 -38.02 -30.64 -15.76
CA PRO A 100 -37.01 -31.29 -14.93
C PRO A 100 -36.52 -30.36 -13.81
N SER A 101 -36.12 -30.96 -12.69
CA SER A 101 -35.38 -30.32 -11.58
C SER A 101 -34.06 -31.06 -11.30
N THR A 102 -33.51 -31.71 -12.33
CA THR A 102 -32.32 -32.56 -12.27
C THR A 102 -31.44 -32.32 -13.49
N ASP A 103 -30.12 -32.35 -13.28
CA ASP A 103 -29.12 -32.13 -14.34
C ASP A 103 -28.97 -33.34 -15.28
N PHE A 104 -29.55 -34.50 -14.93
CA PHE A 104 -29.49 -35.74 -15.72
C PHE A 104 -30.88 -36.15 -16.31
N PRO A 105 -31.64 -35.26 -16.96
CA PRO A 105 -33.03 -35.55 -17.30
C PRO A 105 -33.16 -36.72 -18.29
N ASP A 106 -32.27 -36.84 -19.28
CA ASP A 106 -32.27 -37.95 -20.23
C ASP A 106 -32.11 -39.31 -19.55
N LEU A 107 -31.25 -39.41 -18.53
CA LEU A 107 -31.06 -40.61 -17.73
C LEU A 107 -32.30 -40.93 -16.88
N ARG A 108 -32.92 -39.90 -16.28
CA ARG A 108 -34.05 -40.03 -15.36
C ARG A 108 -35.40 -40.24 -16.05
N PHE A 109 -35.56 -39.77 -17.29
CA PHE A 109 -36.85 -39.76 -17.98
C PHE A 109 -36.91 -40.66 -19.22
N SER A 110 -35.80 -40.94 -19.92
CA SER A 110 -35.84 -41.86 -21.09
C SER A 110 -35.94 -43.34 -20.68
N LYS A 111 -35.42 -43.70 -19.50
CA LYS A 111 -35.36 -45.08 -19.00
C LYS A 111 -36.65 -45.46 -18.24
N PRO A 112 -37.45 -46.45 -18.69
CA PRO A 112 -38.59 -46.96 -17.95
C PRO A 112 -38.17 -47.49 -16.57
N GLY A 113 -39.00 -47.32 -15.54
CA GLY A 113 -38.66 -47.71 -14.18
C GLY A 113 -39.65 -47.22 -13.12
N ARG A 114 -39.45 -47.63 -11.87
CA ARG A 114 -40.22 -47.12 -10.73
C ARG A 114 -39.85 -45.66 -10.47
N ARG A 115 -40.86 -44.85 -10.15
CA ARG A 115 -40.77 -43.46 -9.71
C ARG A 115 -41.81 -43.25 -8.61
N TRP A 116 -41.71 -42.17 -7.85
CA TRP A 116 -42.71 -41.78 -6.87
C TRP A 116 -43.31 -40.43 -7.25
N LEU A 117 -44.59 -40.21 -6.95
CA LEU A 117 -45.25 -38.93 -7.09
C LEU A 117 -45.62 -38.39 -5.72
N ARG A 118 -45.10 -37.21 -5.35
CA ARG A 118 -45.54 -36.46 -4.17
C ARG A 118 -46.66 -35.51 -4.58
N GLN A 119 -47.83 -35.67 -3.96
CA GLN A 119 -49.02 -34.85 -4.19
C GLN A 119 -49.52 -34.24 -2.87
N GLN A 120 -50.14 -33.06 -2.97
CA GLN A 120 -50.84 -32.41 -1.87
C GLN A 120 -52.36 -32.64 -2.01
N VAL A 121 -52.90 -33.58 -1.24
CA VAL A 121 -54.32 -33.97 -1.28
C VAL A 121 -54.99 -33.59 0.03
N SER A 122 -55.95 -32.66 -0.03
CA SER A 122 -56.68 -32.15 1.14
C SER A 122 -55.78 -31.62 2.28
N GLY A 123 -54.62 -31.04 1.94
CA GLY A 123 -53.65 -30.52 2.92
C GLY A 123 -52.82 -31.61 3.61
N ARG A 124 -52.69 -32.78 2.99
CA ARG A 124 -51.75 -33.84 3.39
C ARG A 124 -50.88 -34.24 2.22
N GLU A 125 -49.62 -34.51 2.51
CA GLU A 125 -48.70 -35.17 1.60
C GLU A 125 -49.21 -36.60 1.33
N MET A 126 -49.22 -37.00 0.05
CA MET A 126 -49.39 -38.37 -0.37
C MET A 126 -48.28 -38.71 -1.35
N MET A 127 -47.49 -39.74 -1.04
CA MET A 127 -46.56 -40.36 -1.98
C MET A 127 -47.21 -41.58 -2.62
N GLN A 128 -47.14 -41.70 -3.95
CA GLN A 128 -47.63 -42.84 -4.70
C GLN A 128 -46.53 -43.40 -5.62
N GLU A 129 -46.25 -44.70 -5.54
CA GLU A 129 -45.40 -45.39 -6.52
C GLU A 129 -46.08 -45.41 -7.89
N ILE A 130 -45.33 -45.09 -8.95
CA ILE A 130 -45.78 -45.14 -10.33
C ILE A 130 -44.68 -45.71 -11.24
N GLN A 131 -45.07 -46.54 -12.20
CA GLN A 131 -44.14 -47.08 -13.19
C GLN A 131 -44.11 -46.16 -14.42
N LEU A 132 -42.96 -45.57 -14.70
CA LEU A 132 -42.65 -44.90 -15.96
C LEU A 132 -42.51 -45.95 -17.07
N VAL A 133 -43.21 -45.72 -18.20
CA VAL A 133 -43.27 -46.65 -19.35
C VAL A 133 -42.49 -46.11 -20.53
N GLU A 134 -42.60 -44.82 -20.81
CA GLU A 134 -41.87 -44.12 -21.88
C GLU A 134 -41.62 -42.68 -21.43
N GLY A 135 -40.52 -42.08 -21.86
CA GLY A 135 -40.30 -40.65 -21.75
C GLY A 135 -39.44 -40.11 -22.90
N ARG A 136 -39.76 -38.90 -23.38
CA ARG A 136 -39.08 -38.26 -24.52
C ARG A 136 -38.98 -36.75 -24.33
N GLY A 137 -37.86 -36.16 -24.76
CA GLY A 137 -37.64 -34.71 -24.69
C GLY A 137 -38.59 -33.90 -25.57
N HIS A 138 -38.85 -32.66 -25.18
CA HIS A 138 -39.76 -31.72 -25.83
C HIS A 138 -39.16 -30.30 -25.84
N PRO A 139 -39.48 -29.44 -26.84
CA PRO A 139 -38.90 -28.10 -26.92
C PRO A 139 -39.10 -27.24 -25.66
N GLY A 140 -38.04 -26.52 -25.28
CA GLY A 140 -38.00 -25.70 -24.06
C GLY A 140 -37.71 -26.51 -22.79
N GLN A 141 -36.72 -27.42 -22.84
CA GLN A 141 -36.21 -28.25 -21.74
C GLN A 141 -37.24 -29.13 -21.01
N ALA A 142 -38.47 -29.23 -21.51
CA ALA A 142 -39.51 -30.07 -20.93
C ALA A 142 -39.44 -31.51 -21.45
N TRP A 143 -40.07 -32.43 -20.72
CA TRP A 143 -40.19 -33.85 -21.06
C TRP A 143 -41.65 -34.25 -21.18
N ILE A 144 -41.94 -35.20 -22.06
CA ILE A 144 -43.24 -35.88 -22.14
C ILE A 144 -43.05 -37.28 -21.59
N LEU A 145 -43.82 -37.65 -20.56
CA LEU A 145 -43.77 -38.97 -19.94
C LEU A 145 -45.10 -39.70 -20.11
N LYS A 146 -45.04 -41.03 -20.27
CA LYS A 146 -46.20 -41.93 -20.15
C LYS A 146 -46.02 -42.87 -18.96
N PHE A 147 -47.05 -42.94 -18.12
CA PHE A 147 -47.09 -43.78 -16.92
C PHE A 147 -48.03 -44.98 -17.09
N ASN A 148 -47.72 -46.07 -16.40
CA ASN A 148 -48.52 -47.29 -16.43
C ASN A 148 -49.91 -47.06 -15.80
N LYS A 149 -50.97 -47.55 -16.45
CA LYS A 149 -52.39 -47.37 -16.07
C LYS A 149 -52.92 -45.93 -16.15
N ILE A 150 -52.22 -45.04 -16.86
CA ILE A 150 -52.64 -43.67 -17.16
C ILE A 150 -52.77 -43.54 -18.68
N ASP A 151 -53.98 -43.82 -19.19
CA ASP A 151 -54.27 -43.92 -20.62
C ASP A 151 -55.31 -42.89 -21.11
N SER A 152 -55.94 -42.14 -20.20
CA SER A 152 -56.86 -41.04 -20.53
C SER A 152 -56.42 -39.68 -19.99
N VAL A 153 -56.89 -38.61 -20.64
CA VAL A 153 -56.64 -37.22 -20.24
C VAL A 153 -57.14 -36.95 -18.82
N ASP A 154 -58.30 -37.48 -18.43
CA ASP A 154 -58.88 -37.30 -17.08
C ASP A 154 -58.10 -38.02 -15.98
N GLN A 155 -57.29 -39.04 -16.32
CA GLN A 155 -56.35 -39.68 -15.40
C GLN A 155 -55.07 -38.83 -15.29
N ALA A 156 -54.51 -38.43 -16.42
CA ALA A 156 -53.29 -37.60 -16.48
C ALA A 156 -53.49 -36.22 -15.80
N LEU A 157 -54.67 -35.62 -15.90
CA LEU A 157 -54.99 -34.33 -15.31
C LEU A 157 -54.97 -34.35 -13.77
N LYS A 158 -55.15 -35.52 -13.15
CA LYS A 158 -54.99 -35.73 -11.69
C LYS A 158 -53.52 -35.81 -11.26
N LEU A 159 -52.58 -35.89 -12.20
CA LEU A 159 -51.14 -35.90 -11.92
C LEU A 159 -50.52 -34.51 -12.10
N VAL A 160 -51.22 -33.57 -12.73
CA VAL A 160 -50.77 -32.18 -12.85
C VAL A 160 -50.67 -31.55 -11.46
N GLY A 161 -49.51 -30.99 -11.13
CA GLY A 161 -49.19 -30.51 -9.78
C GLY A 161 -48.42 -31.49 -8.90
N SER A 162 -48.08 -32.70 -9.37
CA SER A 162 -47.20 -33.62 -8.64
C SER A 162 -45.73 -33.29 -8.87
N THR A 163 -44.90 -33.48 -7.83
CA THR A 163 -43.46 -33.66 -8.02
C THR A 163 -43.15 -35.15 -8.26
N ILE A 164 -42.20 -35.43 -9.15
CA ILE A 164 -41.66 -36.76 -9.45
C ILE A 164 -40.36 -36.96 -8.67
N LEU A 165 -40.23 -38.11 -8.04
CA LEU A 165 -39.10 -38.50 -7.23
C LEU A 165 -38.54 -39.87 -7.66
N ILE A 166 -37.30 -40.10 -7.26
CA ILE A 166 -36.57 -41.38 -7.28
C ILE A 166 -36.10 -41.73 -5.88
N SER A 167 -35.65 -42.96 -5.63
CA SER A 167 -34.92 -43.26 -4.40
C SER A 167 -33.55 -42.59 -4.41
N GLU A 168 -33.03 -42.22 -3.24
CA GLU A 168 -31.64 -41.79 -3.07
C GLU A 168 -30.63 -42.89 -3.45
N GLU A 169 -31.02 -44.18 -3.35
CA GLU A 169 -30.21 -45.32 -3.83
C GLU A 169 -30.00 -45.33 -5.35
N ASP A 170 -30.88 -44.67 -6.13
CA ASP A 170 -30.80 -44.61 -7.60
C ASP A 170 -29.78 -43.55 -8.11
N ARG A 171 -28.90 -42.98 -7.27
CA ARG A 171 -27.84 -42.02 -7.71
C ARG A 171 -26.98 -42.63 -8.84
N PRO A 172 -26.66 -41.89 -9.92
CA PRO A 172 -25.68 -42.37 -10.90
C PRO A 172 -24.26 -42.29 -10.31
N GLU A 173 -23.37 -43.11 -10.86
CA GLU A 173 -21.93 -42.89 -10.72
C GLU A 173 -21.55 -41.62 -11.51
N LEU A 174 -20.75 -40.75 -10.88
CA LEU A 174 -20.23 -39.51 -11.47
C LEU A 174 -18.86 -39.75 -12.13
N GLU A 175 -18.42 -38.85 -13.02
CA GLU A 175 -17.07 -38.92 -13.60
C GLU A 175 -15.98 -38.43 -12.60
N GLU A 176 -14.70 -38.80 -12.83
CA GLU A 176 -13.60 -38.41 -11.94
C GLU A 176 -13.43 -36.88 -11.91
N GLY A 177 -13.67 -36.26 -10.75
CA GLY A 177 -13.63 -34.81 -10.55
C GLY A 177 -15.02 -34.13 -10.47
N GLU A 178 -16.10 -34.87 -10.71
CA GLU A 178 -17.46 -34.41 -10.44
C GLU A 178 -17.90 -34.75 -9.00
N PHE A 179 -18.63 -33.83 -8.36
CA PHE A 179 -19.14 -34.00 -6.99
C PHE A 179 -20.57 -33.49 -6.85
N TYR A 180 -21.34 -34.04 -5.92
CA TYR A 180 -22.65 -33.49 -5.59
C TYR A 180 -22.58 -32.34 -4.57
N SER A 181 -23.42 -31.32 -4.76
CA SER A 181 -23.52 -30.16 -3.86
C SER A 181 -23.76 -30.56 -2.40
N HIS A 182 -24.64 -31.53 -2.14
CA HIS A 182 -24.96 -32.00 -0.79
C HIS A 182 -23.84 -32.82 -0.13
N ASP A 183 -22.97 -33.47 -0.91
CA ASP A 183 -21.86 -34.27 -0.38
C ASP A 183 -20.66 -33.37 0.00
N LEU A 184 -20.53 -32.19 -0.62
CA LEU A 184 -19.56 -31.16 -0.23
C LEU A 184 -19.98 -30.34 1.00
N VAL A 185 -21.28 -30.20 1.28
CA VAL A 185 -21.79 -29.45 2.43
C VAL A 185 -21.50 -30.20 3.74
N GLY A 186 -20.97 -29.48 4.72
CA GLY A 186 -20.54 -30.04 6.00
C GLY A 186 -19.17 -30.73 5.98
N MET A 187 -18.46 -30.77 4.85
CA MET A 187 -17.07 -31.24 4.81
C MET A 187 -16.15 -30.29 5.58
N LYS A 188 -15.14 -30.86 6.26
CA LYS A 188 -14.04 -30.09 6.87
C LYS A 188 -13.07 -29.60 5.80
N VAL A 189 -12.56 -28.39 5.98
CA VAL A 189 -11.58 -27.76 5.10
C VAL A 189 -10.25 -27.66 5.84
N ILE A 190 -9.18 -28.21 5.26
CA ILE A 190 -7.85 -28.37 5.89
C ILE A 190 -6.78 -27.78 4.98
N LEU A 191 -5.76 -27.11 5.53
CA LEU A 191 -4.66 -26.56 4.72
C LEU A 191 -3.66 -27.67 4.34
N LYS A 192 -3.36 -27.83 3.04
CA LYS A 192 -2.46 -28.89 2.55
C LYS A 192 -1.01 -28.73 3.02
N ASP A 193 -0.56 -27.51 3.27
CA ASP A 193 0.83 -27.21 3.67
C ASP A 193 1.13 -27.41 5.17
N THR A 194 0.09 -27.40 6.03
CA THR A 194 0.25 -27.46 7.51
C THR A 194 -0.60 -28.54 8.19
N GLU A 195 -1.45 -29.25 7.44
CA GLU A 195 -2.48 -30.18 7.94
C GLU A 195 -3.47 -29.54 8.93
N GLU A 196 -3.57 -28.20 8.96
CA GLU A 196 -4.34 -27.45 9.95
C GLU A 196 -5.83 -27.33 9.57
N PRO A 197 -6.78 -27.60 10.49
CA PRO A 197 -8.21 -27.51 10.23
C PRO A 197 -8.70 -26.05 10.18
N ILE A 198 -8.92 -25.55 8.97
CA ILE A 198 -9.33 -24.18 8.67
C ILE A 198 -10.80 -23.95 9.05
N GLY A 199 -11.70 -24.89 8.73
CA GLY A 199 -13.14 -24.64 8.83
C GLY A 199 -14.04 -25.74 8.28
N THR A 200 -15.29 -25.37 7.96
CA THR A 200 -16.33 -26.28 7.44
C THR A 200 -17.11 -25.61 6.31
N VAL A 201 -17.45 -26.35 5.25
CA VAL A 201 -18.32 -25.86 4.15
C VAL A 201 -19.76 -25.72 4.65
N ILE A 202 -20.35 -24.52 4.55
CA ILE A 202 -21.79 -24.29 4.82
C ILE A 202 -22.62 -24.56 3.57
N SER A 203 -22.19 -24.06 2.41
CA SER A 203 -22.96 -24.11 1.17
C SER A 203 -22.07 -23.97 -0.07
N VAL A 204 -22.56 -24.48 -1.19
CA VAL A 204 -21.94 -24.34 -2.52
C VAL A 204 -22.81 -23.42 -3.38
N TYR A 205 -22.19 -22.52 -4.13
CA TYR A 205 -22.88 -21.60 -5.03
C TYR A 205 -22.29 -21.65 -6.44
N ASN A 206 -23.09 -22.07 -7.41
CA ASN A 206 -22.71 -21.99 -8.82
C ASN A 206 -22.71 -20.52 -9.29
N SER A 207 -21.56 -20.04 -9.78
CA SER A 207 -21.40 -18.66 -10.29
C SER A 207 -21.59 -18.51 -11.79
N GLY A 208 -21.91 -19.60 -12.50
CA GLY A 208 -21.94 -19.68 -13.97
C GLY A 208 -20.55 -19.73 -14.63
N ALA A 209 -19.47 -19.62 -13.86
CA ALA A 209 -18.09 -19.78 -14.32
C ALA A 209 -17.39 -20.94 -13.61
N ASN A 210 -17.33 -20.89 -12.27
CA ASN A 210 -16.90 -21.98 -11.38
C ASN A 210 -17.88 -22.09 -10.20
N ASP A 211 -17.89 -23.22 -9.51
CA ASP A 211 -18.58 -23.33 -8.22
C ASP A 211 -17.76 -22.65 -7.10
N LEU A 212 -18.46 -22.07 -6.12
CA LEU A 212 -17.87 -21.35 -5.00
C LEU A 212 -18.29 -22.00 -3.68
N LEU A 213 -17.32 -22.51 -2.91
CA LEU A 213 -17.54 -22.96 -1.54
C LEU A 213 -17.66 -21.74 -0.61
N HIS A 214 -18.67 -21.75 0.25
CA HIS A 214 -18.86 -20.79 1.33
C HIS A 214 -18.47 -21.47 2.65
N VAL A 215 -17.29 -21.13 3.17
CA VAL A 215 -16.62 -21.82 4.27
C VAL A 215 -16.68 -20.99 5.55
N GLN A 216 -17.10 -21.62 6.65
CA GLN A 216 -17.01 -21.05 7.99
C GLN A 216 -15.64 -21.35 8.58
N LEU A 217 -14.83 -20.31 8.85
CA LEU A 217 -13.56 -20.47 9.53
C LEU A 217 -13.76 -20.90 10.99
N SER A 218 -12.88 -21.74 11.50
CA SER A 218 -12.75 -22.04 12.92
C SER A 218 -12.12 -20.84 13.66
N SER A 219 -12.48 -20.62 14.93
CA SER A 219 -11.95 -19.49 15.71
C SER A 219 -10.50 -19.69 16.19
N SER A 220 -9.86 -20.81 15.82
CA SER A 220 -8.48 -21.16 16.15
C SER A 220 -7.46 -20.77 15.07
N VAL A 221 -7.90 -20.33 13.88
CA VAL A 221 -6.98 -19.87 12.84
C VAL A 221 -6.44 -18.48 13.22
N ASP A 222 -5.28 -18.45 13.87
CA ASP A 222 -4.54 -17.22 14.22
C ASP A 222 -3.96 -16.56 12.95
N ILE A 223 -4.83 -15.93 12.16
CA ILE A 223 -4.44 -15.08 11.03
C ILE A 223 -3.72 -13.85 11.59
N SER A 224 -2.39 -13.94 11.63
CA SER A 224 -1.48 -13.08 12.39
C SER A 224 -1.32 -11.66 11.83
N ASN A 225 -2.41 -10.90 11.78
CA ASN A 225 -2.42 -9.51 11.38
C ASN A 225 -2.03 -8.58 12.55
N GLN A 226 -1.09 -7.68 12.30
CA GLN A 226 -0.33 -6.92 13.30
C GLN A 226 -1.12 -5.78 13.99
N THR A 227 -2.14 -6.11 14.78
CA THR A 227 -2.75 -5.16 15.73
C THR A 227 -3.17 -5.86 17.03
N GLY A 228 -2.37 -5.72 18.09
CA GLY A 228 -2.60 -6.38 19.38
C GLY A 228 -3.84 -5.88 20.13
N LYS A 229 -5.00 -6.52 19.91
CA LYS A 229 -6.15 -6.53 20.83
C LYS A 229 -6.83 -7.90 20.81
N PRO A 230 -7.00 -8.58 21.96
CA PRO A 230 -7.82 -9.79 22.01
C PRO A 230 -9.29 -9.45 21.78
N ASN A 231 -9.97 -10.19 20.91
CA ASN A 231 -11.41 -10.08 20.72
C ASN A 231 -12.15 -10.65 21.93
N GLN A 232 -13.14 -9.91 22.44
CA GLN A 232 -14.02 -10.43 23.48
C GLN A 232 -15.05 -11.40 22.88
N GLU A 233 -15.21 -12.55 23.52
CA GLU A 233 -16.18 -13.57 23.13
C GLU A 233 -17.60 -13.02 23.10
N ARG A 234 -18.26 -13.16 21.94
CA ARG A 234 -19.73 -13.17 21.83
C ARG A 234 -20.08 -14.30 20.87
N GLY A 235 -20.82 -15.29 21.35
CA GLY A 235 -21.08 -16.51 20.60
C GLY A 235 -21.91 -16.27 19.33
N GLY A 236 -21.47 -16.84 18.21
CA GLY A 236 -22.22 -16.85 16.96
C GLY A 236 -21.36 -16.87 15.70
N SER A 237 -20.96 -18.07 15.25
CA SER A 237 -20.33 -18.39 13.95
C SER A 237 -18.98 -17.69 13.63
N GLY A 238 -17.98 -18.48 13.25
CA GLY A 238 -16.68 -17.96 12.81
C GLY A 238 -16.74 -17.29 11.43
N PRO A 239 -15.74 -16.47 11.06
CA PRO A 239 -15.80 -15.64 9.85
C PRO A 239 -16.00 -16.46 8.57
N LEU A 240 -16.76 -15.90 7.62
CA LEU A 240 -17.15 -16.56 6.38
C LEU A 240 -16.23 -16.18 5.21
N VAL A 241 -15.76 -17.18 4.47
CA VAL A 241 -14.84 -17.04 3.33
C VAL A 241 -15.41 -17.71 2.09
N TRP A 242 -15.14 -17.13 0.93
CA TRP A 242 -15.47 -17.68 -0.39
C TRP A 242 -14.23 -18.32 -1.01
N ILE A 243 -14.29 -19.61 -1.34
CA ILE A 243 -13.18 -20.37 -1.94
C ILE A 243 -13.66 -20.97 -3.26
N PRO A 244 -13.02 -20.66 -4.41
CA PRO A 244 -13.38 -21.28 -5.68
C PRO A 244 -13.10 -22.78 -5.68
N PHE A 245 -14.09 -23.59 -6.08
CA PHE A 245 -13.96 -25.04 -6.19
C PHE A 245 -13.33 -25.39 -7.54
N VAL A 246 -12.00 -25.44 -7.55
CA VAL A 246 -11.16 -25.80 -8.71
C VAL A 246 -9.97 -26.61 -8.22
N GLU A 247 -9.48 -27.56 -9.02
CA GLU A 247 -8.39 -28.48 -8.65
C GLU A 247 -7.14 -27.74 -8.12
N ALA A 248 -6.80 -26.59 -8.73
CA ALA A 248 -5.66 -25.77 -8.34
C ALA A 248 -5.78 -25.10 -6.94
N ILE A 249 -6.95 -25.14 -6.30
CA ILE A 249 -7.20 -24.57 -4.96
C ILE A 249 -7.71 -25.66 -4.00
N VAL A 250 -8.48 -26.64 -4.49
CA VAL A 250 -9.03 -27.77 -3.74
C VAL A 250 -8.57 -29.09 -4.41
N PRO A 251 -7.29 -29.47 -4.29
CA PRO A 251 -6.73 -30.61 -5.04
C PRO A 251 -7.18 -31.99 -4.56
N ASP A 252 -7.60 -32.15 -3.30
CA ASP A 252 -7.99 -33.46 -2.76
C ASP A 252 -9.32 -33.35 -1.99
N VAL A 253 -10.28 -34.21 -2.33
CA VAL A 253 -11.64 -34.23 -1.75
C VAL A 253 -11.99 -35.67 -1.36
N ASP A 254 -11.99 -35.97 -0.07
CA ASP A 254 -12.33 -37.29 0.46
C ASP A 254 -13.77 -37.31 1.00
N VAL A 255 -14.69 -37.73 0.12
CA VAL A 255 -16.12 -37.88 0.45
C VAL A 255 -16.36 -38.93 1.54
N SER A 256 -15.50 -39.96 1.66
CA SER A 256 -15.64 -41.01 2.67
C SER A 256 -15.28 -40.52 4.08
N LYS A 257 -14.29 -39.62 4.20
CA LYS A 257 -13.93 -38.96 5.47
C LYS A 257 -14.73 -37.68 5.74
N ARG A 258 -15.35 -37.09 4.71
CA ARG A 258 -15.91 -35.72 4.69
C ARG A 258 -14.86 -34.64 4.96
N GLU A 259 -13.69 -34.77 4.33
CA GLU A 259 -12.55 -33.88 4.49
C GLU A 259 -11.98 -33.47 3.12
N MET A 260 -11.64 -32.18 2.94
CA MET A 260 -11.00 -31.66 1.73
C MET A 260 -9.74 -30.87 2.08
N LEU A 261 -8.68 -31.07 1.29
CA LEU A 261 -7.42 -30.35 1.41
C LEU A 261 -7.43 -29.17 0.45
N ILE A 262 -6.95 -28.01 0.91
CA ILE A 262 -6.86 -26.80 0.10
C ILE A 262 -5.45 -26.19 0.07
N THR A 263 -5.10 -25.61 -1.07
CA THR A 263 -3.84 -24.88 -1.32
C THR A 263 -4.17 -23.44 -1.73
N PRO A 264 -4.69 -22.59 -0.82
CA PRO A 264 -5.19 -21.26 -1.17
C PRO A 264 -4.04 -20.30 -1.49
N PRO A 265 -4.14 -19.49 -2.56
CA PRO A 265 -3.23 -18.37 -2.80
C PRO A 265 -3.17 -17.40 -1.62
N LYS A 266 -1.98 -16.84 -1.34
CA LYS A 266 -1.76 -15.93 -0.21
C LYS A 266 -2.79 -14.79 -0.19
N GLY A 267 -3.43 -14.59 0.96
CA GLY A 267 -4.48 -13.58 1.16
C GLY A 267 -5.89 -13.99 0.71
N LEU A 268 -6.11 -15.13 0.02
CA LEU A 268 -7.46 -15.55 -0.40
C LEU A 268 -8.44 -15.66 0.78
N LEU A 269 -7.99 -16.23 1.90
CA LEU A 269 -8.78 -16.35 3.13
C LEU A 269 -9.08 -14.97 3.76
N GLU A 270 -8.23 -13.97 3.54
CA GLU A 270 -8.35 -12.61 4.08
C GLU A 270 -9.24 -11.69 3.22
N LEU A 271 -9.40 -11.95 1.91
CA LEU A 271 -10.12 -11.07 0.98
C LEU A 271 -11.56 -10.72 1.41
N ASN A 272 -12.20 -11.60 2.18
CA ASN A 272 -13.56 -11.40 2.70
C ASN A 272 -13.62 -10.99 4.17
N MET A 273 -12.49 -11.07 4.90
CA MET A 273 -12.40 -10.67 6.30
C MET A 273 -12.52 -9.15 6.42
N ARG A 274 -13.60 -8.69 7.05
CA ARG A 274 -13.82 -7.26 7.28
C ARG A 274 -12.99 -6.80 8.46
N SER A 275 -11.77 -6.33 8.21
CA SER A 275 -10.90 -5.66 9.19
C SER A 275 -11.48 -4.36 9.82
N ASP A 276 -12.75 -4.04 9.56
CA ASP A 276 -13.44 -2.88 10.09
C ASP A 276 -14.93 -3.14 10.32
N GLU A 277 -15.34 -3.32 11.57
CA GLU A 277 -16.75 -3.50 11.96
C GLU A 277 -17.63 -2.24 11.72
N ARG A 278 -17.03 -1.06 11.46
CA ARG A 278 -17.82 0.17 11.21
C ARG A 278 -18.66 0.06 9.94
N SER A 279 -19.89 0.55 10.02
CA SER A 279 -20.87 0.50 8.94
C SER A 279 -20.45 1.30 7.71
N LYS A 280 -21.00 0.94 6.53
CA LYS A 280 -20.82 1.69 5.27
C LYS A 280 -21.18 3.18 5.38
N LYS A 281 -22.01 3.57 6.37
CA LYS A 281 -22.37 4.97 6.66
C LYS A 281 -21.25 5.69 7.42
N GLU A 282 -20.67 5.03 8.41
CA GLU A 282 -19.61 5.60 9.25
C GLU A 282 -18.29 5.76 8.50
N ARG A 283 -17.89 4.75 7.69
CA ARG A 283 -16.69 4.82 6.84
C ARG A 283 -16.74 6.04 5.90
N ARG A 284 -17.84 6.20 5.17
CA ARG A 284 -18.10 7.38 4.31
C ARG A 284 -18.09 8.71 5.08
N GLN A 285 -18.57 8.74 6.32
CA GLN A 285 -18.48 9.94 7.16
C GLN A 285 -17.03 10.23 7.61
N LEU A 286 -16.22 9.20 7.86
CA LEU A 286 -14.82 9.30 8.24
C LEU A 286 -13.98 9.81 7.06
N GLU A 287 -14.07 9.15 5.90
CA GLU A 287 -13.48 9.58 4.62
C GLU A 287 -13.80 11.06 4.31
N TRP A 288 -15.06 11.48 4.51
CA TRP A 288 -15.50 12.85 4.27
C TRP A 288 -14.93 13.85 5.30
N LYS A 289 -14.82 13.47 6.58
CA LYS A 289 -14.18 14.27 7.63
C LYS A 289 -12.69 14.46 7.32
N GLU A 290 -12.00 13.39 6.93
CA GLU A 290 -10.58 13.41 6.56
C GLU A 290 -10.35 14.23 5.29
N ARG A 291 -11.14 14.01 4.24
CA ARG A 291 -11.05 14.80 3.00
C ARG A 291 -11.30 16.29 3.24
N LYS A 292 -12.21 16.65 4.17
CA LYS A 292 -12.38 18.05 4.62
C LYS A 292 -11.19 18.56 5.46
N LYS A 293 -10.59 17.74 6.32
CA LYS A 293 -9.38 18.07 7.09
C LYS A 293 -8.19 18.32 6.15
N PHE A 294 -8.00 17.45 5.15
CA PHE A 294 -7.00 17.60 4.10
C PHE A 294 -7.25 18.85 3.24
N GLN A 295 -8.48 19.07 2.75
CA GLN A 295 -8.81 20.27 1.99
C GLN A 295 -8.52 21.57 2.78
N LYS A 296 -8.76 21.58 4.11
CA LYS A 296 -8.37 22.69 4.99
C LYS A 296 -6.84 22.86 5.08
N ARG A 297 -6.06 21.77 5.17
CA ARG A 297 -4.58 21.82 5.10
C ARG A 297 -4.13 22.43 3.77
N VAL A 298 -4.65 21.95 2.63
CA VAL A 298 -4.32 22.47 1.29
C VAL A 298 -4.61 23.97 1.19
N ILE A 299 -5.80 24.43 1.63
CA ILE A 299 -6.14 25.86 1.61
C ILE A 299 -5.18 26.69 2.47
N ALA A 300 -4.84 26.21 3.67
CA ALA A 300 -3.90 26.90 4.55
C ALA A 300 -2.48 26.95 3.98
N ALA A 301 -1.99 25.86 3.41
CA ALA A 301 -0.67 25.79 2.78
C ALA A 301 -0.59 26.67 1.52
N LYS A 302 -1.62 26.64 0.66
CA LYS A 302 -1.73 27.54 -0.50
C LYS A 302 -1.75 29.01 -0.09
N LYS A 303 -2.39 29.38 1.03
CA LYS A 303 -2.33 30.76 1.57
C LYS A 303 -0.89 31.16 1.92
N LYS A 304 -0.13 30.30 2.61
CA LYS A 304 1.27 30.58 2.94
C LYS A 304 2.17 30.69 1.70
N LEU A 305 1.94 29.86 0.68
CA LEU A 305 2.65 29.99 -0.59
C LEU A 305 2.26 31.28 -1.35
N CYS A 306 1.02 31.77 -1.25
CA CYS A 306 0.67 33.12 -1.72
C CYS A 306 1.42 34.23 -0.97
N GLU A 307 1.60 34.08 0.35
CA GLU A 307 2.34 35.03 1.20
C GLU A 307 3.86 35.03 0.90
N LEU A 308 4.36 34.01 0.19
CA LEU A 308 5.74 33.91 -0.32
C LEU A 308 5.81 34.15 -1.85
N GLU A 309 4.76 34.69 -2.48
CA GLU A 309 4.63 34.93 -3.93
C GLU A 309 4.74 33.69 -4.86
N GLN A 310 4.53 32.48 -4.34
CA GLN A 310 4.67 31.22 -5.08
C GLN A 310 3.35 30.74 -5.70
N GLN A 311 2.54 31.65 -6.27
CA GLN A 311 1.21 31.26 -6.78
C GLN A 311 1.26 30.46 -8.09
N HIS A 312 2.36 30.52 -8.84
CA HIS A 312 2.55 29.82 -10.12
C HIS A 312 2.55 28.30 -9.97
N VAL A 313 3.02 27.78 -8.83
CA VAL A 313 2.93 26.36 -8.42
C VAL A 313 1.50 25.82 -8.56
N PHE A 314 0.48 26.69 -8.51
CA PHE A 314 -0.92 26.27 -8.59
C PHE A 314 -1.45 26.12 -10.02
N ASP A 315 -0.72 26.51 -11.06
CA ASP A 315 -1.14 26.27 -12.45
C ASP A 315 -1.14 24.78 -12.80
N GLY A 316 -0.38 23.96 -12.07
CA GLY A 316 -0.42 22.49 -12.19
C GLY A 316 -1.79 21.86 -11.96
N PHE A 317 -2.60 22.44 -11.06
CA PHE A 317 -3.99 22.02 -10.82
C PHE A 317 -4.91 22.21 -12.03
N ARG A 318 -4.48 22.95 -13.07
CA ARG A 318 -5.23 23.16 -14.32
C ARG A 318 -4.87 22.18 -15.42
N HIS A 319 -3.72 21.52 -15.32
CA HIS A 319 -3.15 20.66 -16.38
C HIS A 319 -3.12 19.18 -15.96
N GLY A 320 -2.88 18.89 -14.68
CA GLY A 320 -2.88 17.54 -14.15
C GLY A 320 -4.27 16.92 -14.04
N GLY A 321 -4.35 15.61 -14.27
CA GLY A 321 -5.54 14.80 -13.98
C GLY A 321 -5.83 14.67 -12.47
N LYS A 322 -6.87 13.91 -12.12
CA LYS A 322 -7.32 13.73 -10.73
C LYS A 322 -6.30 13.06 -9.79
N LEU A 323 -5.25 12.42 -10.34
CA LEU A 323 -4.17 11.80 -9.58
C LEU A 323 -3.00 12.79 -9.42
N GLN A 324 -2.55 13.38 -10.52
CA GLN A 324 -1.55 14.47 -10.56
C GLN A 324 -1.93 15.62 -9.62
N GLY A 325 -3.19 16.08 -9.67
CA GLY A 325 -3.72 17.10 -8.76
C GLY A 325 -3.86 16.66 -7.29
N ARG A 326 -3.63 15.38 -6.95
CA ARG A 326 -3.45 14.93 -5.56
C ARG A 326 -1.97 14.97 -5.16
N ILE A 327 -1.05 14.53 -6.02
CA ILE A 327 0.40 14.60 -5.79
C ILE A 327 0.80 16.04 -5.47
N LEU A 328 0.44 16.99 -6.35
CA LEU A 328 0.66 18.42 -6.14
C LEU A 328 0.00 18.95 -4.85
N ALA A 329 -1.18 18.45 -4.50
CA ALA A 329 -1.88 18.88 -3.28
C ALA A 329 -1.20 18.39 -2.00
N ASP A 330 -0.59 17.20 -2.03
CA ASP A 330 0.11 16.62 -0.90
C ASP A 330 1.49 17.26 -0.72
N GLN A 331 2.28 17.40 -1.80
CA GLN A 331 3.54 18.16 -1.79
C GLN A 331 3.34 19.58 -1.24
N ILE A 332 2.36 20.34 -1.74
CA ILE A 332 2.04 21.68 -1.23
C ILE A 332 1.72 21.67 0.27
N VAL A 333 1.09 20.60 0.78
CA VAL A 333 0.71 20.44 2.20
C VAL A 333 1.90 20.01 3.08
N THR A 334 2.92 19.41 2.48
CA THR A 334 4.15 18.93 3.13
C THR A 334 5.28 19.98 3.09
N VAL A 335 5.31 20.88 2.08
CA VAL A 335 6.31 21.97 1.97
C VAL A 335 6.35 22.82 3.24
N ASN A 336 7.51 22.82 3.88
CA ASN A 336 7.77 23.54 5.11
C ASN A 336 7.97 25.04 4.85
N SER A 337 6.85 25.75 4.74
CA SER A 337 6.80 27.19 4.48
C SER A 337 7.67 28.03 5.42
N LYS A 338 7.90 27.56 6.66
CA LYS A 338 8.65 28.30 7.68
C LYS A 338 10.15 28.21 7.40
N LEU A 339 10.66 27.01 7.15
CA LEU A 339 12.04 26.82 6.70
C LEU A 339 12.27 27.53 5.36
N LEU A 340 11.36 27.39 4.39
CA LEU A 340 11.49 28.05 3.08
C LEU A 340 11.60 29.57 3.21
N GLN A 341 10.77 30.19 4.06
CA GLN A 341 10.84 31.64 4.32
C GLN A 341 12.18 32.03 4.95
N GLN A 342 12.74 31.21 5.84
CA GLN A 342 14.04 31.51 6.47
C GLN A 342 15.21 31.27 5.51
N ALA A 343 15.13 30.25 4.67
CA ALA A 343 16.13 29.95 3.65
C ALA A 343 16.21 31.06 2.58
N LEU A 344 15.07 31.56 2.12
CA LEU A 344 14.97 32.71 1.21
C LEU A 344 15.59 33.99 1.81
N ARG A 345 15.36 34.29 3.09
CA ARG A 345 15.99 35.42 3.79
C ARG A 345 17.52 35.31 3.84
N ASN A 346 18.07 34.10 3.98
CA ASN A 346 19.52 33.93 4.02
C ASN A 346 20.18 34.30 2.67
N ILE A 347 19.51 34.12 1.52
CA ILE A 347 19.98 34.65 0.23
C ILE A 347 20.05 36.19 0.27
N GLU A 348 19.00 36.85 0.74
CA GLU A 348 18.97 38.32 0.83
C GLU A 348 20.06 38.89 1.75
N MET A 349 20.37 38.19 2.85
CA MET A 349 21.40 38.63 3.80
C MET A 349 22.83 38.39 3.26
N ASN A 350 23.07 37.24 2.61
CA ASN A 350 24.37 36.91 2.05
C ASN A 350 24.70 37.80 0.82
N THR A 351 23.71 38.16 0.01
CA THR A 351 23.90 39.11 -1.11
C THR A 351 24.13 40.57 -0.68
N LEU A 352 23.77 40.93 0.56
CA LEU A 352 24.03 42.24 1.15
C LEU A 352 25.34 42.33 1.94
N SER A 353 26.06 41.22 2.12
CA SER A 353 27.29 41.19 2.92
C SER A 353 28.41 40.41 2.22
N ASP A 354 29.39 41.14 1.71
CA ASP A 354 30.66 40.63 1.16
C ASP A 354 31.61 40.14 2.30
N MET A 355 31.02 39.48 3.29
CA MET A 355 31.66 38.88 4.45
C MET A 355 31.84 37.40 4.16
N GLN A 356 33.10 36.97 4.04
CA GLN A 356 33.46 35.56 4.03
C GLN A 356 32.77 34.85 5.20
N ILE A 357 31.84 33.95 4.90
CA ILE A 357 31.08 33.19 5.91
C ILE A 357 32.04 32.19 6.54
N LYS A 358 32.69 32.64 7.62
CA LYS A 358 33.51 31.80 8.47
C LYS A 358 32.67 30.62 8.94
N SER A 359 33.23 29.43 8.78
CA SER A 359 32.54 28.17 9.06
C SER A 359 31.96 28.18 10.49
N PRO A 360 30.83 27.49 10.75
CA PRO A 360 30.30 27.35 12.11
C PRO A 360 31.36 26.84 13.11
N LEU A 361 32.32 26.03 12.65
CA LEU A 361 33.45 25.53 13.43
C LEU A 361 34.49 26.60 13.81
N GLU A 362 34.71 27.65 13.01
CA GLU A 362 35.62 28.75 13.36
C GLU A 362 35.09 29.62 14.52
N ASN A 363 33.78 29.92 14.51
CA ASN A 363 33.16 30.67 15.61
C ASN A 363 33.09 29.85 16.91
N LEU A 364 33.10 28.52 16.79
CA LEU A 364 33.03 27.56 17.87
C LEU A 364 34.16 27.70 18.90
N GLY A 365 35.34 28.22 18.49
CA GLY A 365 36.46 28.55 19.36
C GLY A 365 36.13 29.44 20.56
N LYS A 366 35.02 30.20 20.51
CA LYS A 366 34.54 31.06 21.61
C LYS A 366 33.56 30.36 22.57
N CYS A 367 33.04 29.19 22.21
CA CYS A 367 31.97 28.50 22.94
C CYS A 367 32.44 27.26 23.72
N PHE A 368 33.70 26.85 23.57
CA PHE A 368 34.24 25.62 24.14
C PHE A 368 34.41 25.65 25.66
N SER A 369 33.99 24.57 26.32
CA SER A 369 34.27 24.32 27.74
C SER A 369 35.67 23.77 28.00
N ALA A 370 36.15 22.85 27.16
CA ALA A 370 37.55 22.36 27.03
C ALA A 370 37.62 21.23 25.99
N LYS A 371 38.83 20.98 25.45
CA LYS A 371 39.13 19.85 24.55
C LYS A 371 39.60 18.61 25.32
N ILE A 372 39.46 17.42 24.73
CA ILE A 372 40.03 16.15 25.23
C ILE A 372 40.52 15.36 24.00
N LYS A 373 41.77 14.85 24.06
CA LYS A 373 42.34 13.93 23.07
C LYS A 373 42.07 12.46 23.44
N GLU A 374 42.16 11.57 22.46
CA GLU A 374 41.96 10.12 22.66
C GLU A 374 42.97 9.49 23.66
N GLN A 375 42.65 8.28 24.13
CA GLN A 375 43.52 7.42 24.96
C GLN A 375 43.98 7.94 26.34
N SER A 376 43.47 9.08 26.80
CA SER A 376 43.68 9.56 28.17
C SER A 376 42.95 8.71 29.23
N ASP A 377 43.48 8.65 30.47
CA ASP A 377 42.76 8.19 31.68
C ASP A 377 41.39 8.89 31.90
N ALA A 378 41.19 10.07 31.32
CA ALA A 378 39.90 10.74 31.30
C ALA A 378 38.93 10.11 30.27
N TYR A 379 39.43 9.67 29.12
CA TYR A 379 38.64 9.11 28.02
C TYR A 379 37.90 7.83 28.46
N SER A 380 38.60 6.88 29.07
CA SER A 380 38.01 5.62 29.54
C SER A 380 36.91 5.84 30.60
N LYS A 381 37.11 6.78 31.52
CA LYS A 381 36.12 7.18 32.54
C LYS A 381 34.87 7.81 31.91
N LEU A 382 35.04 8.62 30.86
CA LEU A 382 33.92 9.22 30.12
C LEU A 382 33.18 8.17 29.28
N GLN A 383 33.90 7.25 28.62
CA GLN A 383 33.31 6.13 27.88
C GLN A 383 32.42 5.26 28.78
N GLN A 384 32.93 4.84 29.95
CA GLN A 384 32.17 4.07 30.94
C GLN A 384 30.93 4.83 31.43
N LYS A 385 31.00 6.15 31.57
CA LYS A 385 29.84 6.98 31.94
C LYS A 385 28.79 7.05 30.83
N GLY A 386 29.21 7.13 29.57
CA GLY A 386 28.31 7.06 28.41
C GLY A 386 27.62 5.70 28.31
N LEU A 387 28.38 4.61 28.45
CA LEU A 387 27.84 3.24 28.53
C LEU A 387 26.79 3.10 29.64
N HIS A 388 27.04 3.68 30.83
CA HIS A 388 26.07 3.67 31.92
C HIS A 388 24.76 4.39 31.57
N LEU A 389 24.82 5.59 30.99
CA LEU A 389 23.64 6.33 30.53
C LEU A 389 22.85 5.57 29.45
N MET A 390 23.53 4.93 28.50
CA MET A 390 22.89 4.07 27.50
C MET A 390 22.23 2.84 28.14
N SER A 391 22.86 2.20 29.14
CA SER A 391 22.27 1.06 29.87
C SER A 391 21.01 1.42 30.67
N GLN A 392 20.86 2.70 31.04
CA GLN A 392 19.68 3.24 31.71
C GLN A 392 18.59 3.73 30.73
N GLY A 393 18.78 3.57 29.42
CA GLY A 393 17.87 4.08 28.39
C GLY A 393 17.83 5.61 28.27
N LYS A 394 18.77 6.33 28.89
CA LYS A 394 18.79 7.80 28.96
C LYS A 394 19.17 8.50 27.66
N VAL A 395 19.33 7.76 26.57
CA VAL A 395 19.88 8.24 25.30
C VAL A 395 19.11 7.64 24.13
N ALA A 396 18.64 8.48 23.23
CA ALA A 396 18.14 8.07 21.92
C ALA A 396 19.15 8.43 20.84
N VAL A 397 19.25 7.58 19.81
CA VAL A 397 20.15 7.77 18.66
C VAL A 397 19.32 8.10 17.42
N ILE A 398 19.67 9.21 16.77
CA ILE A 398 19.19 9.58 15.44
C ILE A 398 20.32 9.29 14.45
N LEU A 399 20.09 8.30 13.60
CA LEU A 399 21.00 7.85 12.56
C LEU A 399 20.61 8.51 11.24
N LEU A 400 21.53 9.27 10.64
CA LEU A 400 21.32 9.88 9.33
C LEU A 400 21.96 9.01 8.24
N LEU A 401 21.20 8.75 7.18
CA LEU A 401 21.62 8.02 5.99
C LEU A 401 21.48 8.96 4.79
N GLU A 402 22.61 9.31 4.19
CA GLU A 402 22.72 10.20 3.03
C GLU A 402 22.74 9.38 1.73
N ASP A 403 22.01 9.83 0.71
CA ASP A 403 22.05 9.19 -0.62
C ASP A 403 23.41 9.44 -1.29
N SER A 404 24.13 8.35 -1.59
CA SER A 404 25.51 8.40 -2.10
C SER A 404 25.65 8.96 -3.53
N GLN A 405 24.53 9.16 -4.24
CA GLN A 405 24.48 9.70 -5.61
C GLN A 405 25.26 11.04 -5.75
N GLU A 406 25.18 11.94 -4.77
CA GLU A 406 25.79 13.28 -4.87
C GLU A 406 27.33 13.26 -4.92
N ALA A 407 27.96 12.19 -4.45
CA ALA A 407 29.42 12.04 -4.44
C ALA A 407 30.04 11.84 -5.85
N ARG A 408 29.24 11.49 -6.87
CA ARG A 408 29.74 11.21 -8.23
C ARG A 408 30.10 12.46 -9.05
N SER A 409 29.92 13.66 -8.52
CA SER A 409 30.23 14.93 -9.20
C SER A 409 31.73 15.29 -9.23
N SER A 410 32.60 14.61 -8.48
CA SER A 410 34.02 14.97 -8.36
C SER A 410 34.99 13.81 -8.13
N ASN A 411 34.93 12.75 -8.97
CA ASN A 411 36.13 12.07 -9.52
C ASN A 411 35.76 10.94 -10.51
N GLN A 412 36.70 10.57 -11.40
CA GLN A 412 36.52 9.49 -12.38
C GLN A 412 36.94 8.12 -11.82
N CYS A 413 36.39 7.05 -12.45
CA CYS A 413 36.77 5.63 -12.30
C CYS A 413 36.57 4.98 -10.92
N ALA A 414 35.39 4.38 -10.71
CA ALA A 414 35.29 3.01 -10.18
C ALA A 414 34.01 2.33 -10.67
N VAL A 415 34.09 1.01 -10.82
CA VAL A 415 33.11 0.02 -11.31
C VAL A 415 31.65 0.27 -10.89
N ASP A 416 30.71 -0.02 -11.79
CA ASP A 416 29.28 0.00 -11.50
C ASP A 416 28.87 -1.08 -10.48
N SER A 417 28.14 -0.65 -9.46
CA SER A 417 27.36 -1.49 -8.54
C SER A 417 26.17 -0.65 -8.08
N GLU A 418 25.02 -1.27 -7.87
CA GLU A 418 23.74 -0.56 -7.87
C GLU A 418 23.56 0.31 -6.61
N GLY A 419 23.11 1.56 -6.80
CA GLY A 419 23.20 2.63 -5.79
C GLY A 419 22.40 2.45 -4.49
N SER A 420 21.62 1.37 -4.38
CA SER A 420 20.86 0.98 -3.18
C SER A 420 21.64 0.00 -2.30
N GLU A 421 22.25 -1.03 -2.91
CA GLU A 421 22.90 -2.11 -2.18
C GLU A 421 24.10 -1.60 -1.37
N GLY A 422 24.91 -0.71 -1.94
CA GLY A 422 26.11 -0.17 -1.27
C GLY A 422 25.83 0.52 0.07
N MET A 423 24.74 1.31 0.17
CA MET A 423 24.37 1.96 1.43
C MET A 423 23.89 0.93 2.46
N ASN A 424 23.06 -0.01 2.03
CA ASN A 424 22.51 -1.06 2.90
C ASN A 424 23.60 -2.02 3.39
N CYS A 425 24.56 -2.41 2.54
CA CYS A 425 25.73 -3.19 2.93
C CYS A 425 26.59 -2.43 3.95
N LEU A 426 26.93 -1.16 3.71
CA LEU A 426 27.71 -0.36 4.67
C LEU A 426 26.98 -0.14 6.01
N LEU A 427 25.64 -0.07 6.00
CA LEU A 427 24.84 0.00 7.23
C LEU A 427 24.82 -1.35 7.98
N VAL A 428 24.66 -2.47 7.27
CA VAL A 428 24.76 -3.82 7.85
C VAL A 428 26.16 -4.03 8.42
N GLU A 429 27.22 -3.68 7.69
CA GLU A 429 28.59 -3.71 8.19
C GLU A 429 28.77 -2.85 9.44
N ALA A 430 28.27 -1.61 9.46
CA ALA A 430 28.32 -0.76 10.65
C ALA A 430 27.59 -1.41 11.85
N LEU A 431 26.35 -1.90 11.67
CA LEU A 431 25.55 -2.48 12.74
C LEU A 431 25.96 -3.91 13.15
N MET A 432 26.78 -4.60 12.35
CA MET A 432 27.26 -5.96 12.64
C MET A 432 28.73 -5.99 13.08
N SER A 433 29.54 -5.01 12.68
CA SER A 433 30.95 -4.85 13.09
C SER A 433 31.14 -4.27 14.49
N ASP A 434 30.05 -4.07 15.26
CA ASP A 434 30.02 -3.93 16.73
C ASP A 434 30.75 -5.10 17.41
N SER A 435 32.08 -5.05 17.39
CA SER A 435 33.02 -6.03 17.91
C SER A 435 33.02 -6.12 19.44
N GLN A 436 32.24 -5.26 20.10
CA GLN A 436 32.04 -5.27 21.54
C GLN A 436 30.64 -5.81 21.86
N GLN A 437 30.61 -7.07 22.33
CA GLN A 437 29.43 -7.75 22.88
C GLN A 437 28.66 -6.94 23.95
N LEU A 438 29.31 -5.93 24.54
CA LEU A 438 28.73 -4.99 25.48
C LEU A 438 27.68 -4.07 24.83
N VAL A 439 27.91 -3.59 23.61
CA VAL A 439 27.02 -2.59 22.96
C VAL A 439 25.72 -3.22 22.48
N LYS A 440 25.78 -4.43 21.90
CA LYS A 440 24.58 -5.18 21.50
C LYS A 440 23.61 -5.38 22.67
N LYS A 441 24.12 -5.61 23.88
CA LYS A 441 23.31 -5.72 25.12
C LYS A 441 22.62 -4.42 25.56
N LEU A 442 22.98 -3.25 25.00
CA LEU A 442 22.36 -1.96 25.29
C LEU A 442 21.25 -1.59 24.29
N ARG A 443 21.22 -2.21 23.11
CA ARG A 443 20.29 -1.88 22.02
C ARG A 443 18.80 -1.98 22.40
N PRO A 444 18.33 -2.94 23.23
CA PRO A 444 16.94 -2.95 23.70
C PRO A 444 16.54 -1.74 24.56
N SER A 445 17.51 -1.07 25.18
CA SER A 445 17.29 0.11 26.03
C SER A 445 17.39 1.44 25.27
N VAL A 446 17.98 1.46 24.08
CA VAL A 446 18.30 2.69 23.32
C VAL A 446 17.31 2.88 22.18
N PRO A 447 16.44 3.92 22.21
CA PRO A 447 15.56 4.22 21.09
C PRO A 447 16.35 4.67 19.86
N LEU A 448 15.99 4.15 18.68
CA LEU A 448 16.65 4.41 17.41
C LEU A 448 15.69 5.10 16.42
N VAL A 449 16.17 6.16 15.80
CA VAL A 449 15.46 6.93 14.78
C VAL A 449 16.32 6.94 13.54
N VAL A 450 15.86 6.35 12.44
CA VAL A 450 16.56 6.35 11.15
C VAL A 450 15.92 7.42 10.26
N VAL A 451 16.74 8.37 9.80
CA VAL A 451 16.33 9.42 8.85
C VAL A 451 17.05 9.17 7.53
N CYS A 452 16.29 9.03 6.45
CA CYS A 452 16.77 8.54 5.16
C CYS A 452 15.88 9.02 3.99
N PRO A 453 16.28 8.81 2.73
CA PRO A 453 15.42 9.08 1.58
C PRO A 453 14.16 8.22 1.59
N ALA A 454 13.01 8.79 1.18
CA ALA A 454 11.71 8.09 1.19
C ALA A 454 11.73 6.72 0.50
N HIS A 455 12.45 6.60 -0.62
CA HIS A 455 12.55 5.37 -1.39
C HIS A 455 13.30 4.25 -0.65
N SER A 456 14.17 4.59 0.32
CA SER A 456 14.94 3.63 1.12
C SER A 456 14.18 3.11 2.34
N ILE A 457 13.09 3.77 2.77
CA ILE A 457 12.38 3.43 4.01
C ILE A 457 11.88 1.98 4.00
N GLY A 458 11.27 1.53 2.90
CA GLY A 458 10.72 0.17 2.80
C GLY A 458 11.80 -0.92 2.86
N SER A 459 12.86 -0.78 2.05
CA SER A 459 13.96 -1.75 2.05
C SER A 459 14.74 -1.76 3.37
N LEU A 460 14.86 -0.62 4.06
CA LEU A 460 15.42 -0.55 5.41
C LEU A 460 14.52 -1.23 6.46
N GLN A 461 13.20 -1.12 6.36
CA GLN A 461 12.26 -1.81 7.24
C GLN A 461 12.29 -3.34 7.05
N GLU A 462 12.35 -3.81 5.80
CA GLU A 462 12.54 -5.22 5.47
C GLU A 462 13.89 -5.75 5.98
N LEU A 463 14.97 -5.00 5.77
CA LEU A 463 16.33 -5.32 6.21
C LEU A 463 16.43 -5.40 7.74
N PHE A 464 15.86 -4.44 8.48
CA PHE A 464 15.78 -4.51 9.94
C PHE A 464 14.95 -5.72 10.39
N SER A 465 13.82 -6.00 9.75
CA SER A 465 13.00 -7.18 10.07
C SER A 465 13.77 -8.49 9.88
N HIS A 466 14.51 -8.62 8.76
CA HIS A 466 15.34 -9.78 8.46
C HIS A 466 16.44 -10.01 9.50
N TYR A 467 17.13 -8.95 9.93
CA TYR A 467 18.19 -9.02 10.95
C TYR A 467 17.67 -8.89 12.39
N SER A 468 16.41 -9.24 12.66
CA SER A 468 15.80 -9.22 14.01
C SER A 468 16.01 -7.88 14.73
N HIS A 469 15.78 -6.79 13.99
CA HIS A 469 15.98 -5.39 14.37
C HIS A 469 17.40 -5.07 14.89
N PHE A 470 18.41 -5.88 14.53
CA PHE A 470 19.79 -5.75 15.02
C PHE A 470 19.89 -5.70 16.56
N ASP A 471 19.12 -6.50 17.28
CA ASP A 471 19.02 -6.49 18.74
C ASP A 471 18.39 -5.20 19.36
N PHE A 472 17.87 -4.26 18.55
CA PHE A 472 17.05 -3.15 19.05
C PHE A 472 15.63 -3.61 19.38
N ASP A 473 14.97 -2.92 20.32
CA ASP A 473 13.56 -3.12 20.60
C ASP A 473 12.71 -2.51 19.46
N PRO A 474 11.89 -3.30 18.73
CA PRO A 474 11.14 -2.81 17.57
C PRO A 474 10.13 -1.71 17.91
N ASP A 475 9.55 -1.70 19.12
CA ASP A 475 8.64 -0.61 19.56
C ASP A 475 9.39 0.72 19.77
N LYS A 476 10.73 0.68 19.78
CA LYS A 476 11.63 1.83 19.91
C LYS A 476 12.47 2.12 18.64
N VAL A 477 12.18 1.47 17.51
CA VAL A 477 12.80 1.78 16.20
C VAL A 477 11.80 2.52 15.32
N TRP A 478 12.18 3.68 14.78
CA TRP A 478 11.33 4.45 13.86
C TRP A 478 12.10 4.93 12.63
N PHE A 479 11.43 4.89 11.47
CA PHE A 479 11.97 5.34 10.18
C PHE A 479 11.22 6.58 9.70
N PHE A 480 11.93 7.58 9.20
CA PHE A 480 11.35 8.81 8.69
C PHE A 480 12.06 9.31 7.43
N GLU A 481 11.32 10.01 6.58
CA GLU A 481 11.88 10.76 5.47
C GLU A 481 12.69 11.97 5.98
N GLU A 482 13.82 12.22 5.33
CA GLU A 482 14.57 13.48 5.42
C GLU A 482 13.72 14.73 5.13
N GLU A 483 13.98 15.84 5.82
CA GLU A 483 13.32 17.12 5.53
C GLU A 483 13.82 17.67 4.19
N LYS A 484 12.90 18.03 3.28
CA LYS A 484 13.20 18.55 1.94
C LYS A 484 12.61 19.95 1.74
N LEU A 485 13.37 20.83 1.06
CA LEU A 485 12.88 22.14 0.63
C LEU A 485 12.73 22.21 -0.89
N PRO A 486 11.77 23.01 -1.40
CA PRO A 486 11.72 23.36 -2.81
C PRO A 486 13.00 24.04 -3.29
N VAL A 487 13.51 23.61 -4.44
CA VAL A 487 14.56 24.30 -5.20
C VAL A 487 13.96 25.59 -5.77
N VAL A 488 14.73 26.68 -5.76
CA VAL A 488 14.25 27.98 -6.28
C VAL A 488 15.16 28.53 -7.37
N GLY A 489 14.58 29.19 -8.36
CA GLY A 489 15.32 29.83 -9.45
C GLY A 489 16.20 31.00 -8.99
N VAL A 490 17.30 31.21 -9.70
CA VAL A 490 18.06 32.46 -9.71
C VAL A 490 17.20 33.52 -10.42
N PRO A 491 16.95 34.70 -9.81
CA PRO A 491 16.15 35.74 -10.44
C PRO A 491 16.91 36.39 -11.62
N LEU A 492 16.25 36.47 -12.77
CA LEU A 492 16.81 37.08 -14.00
C LEU A 492 16.63 38.60 -14.07
N GLU A 493 15.53 39.13 -13.52
CA GLU A 493 15.13 40.54 -13.67
C GLU A 493 14.83 41.24 -12.33
N GLU A 494 14.10 40.58 -11.42
CA GLU A 494 13.78 41.11 -10.09
C GLU A 494 14.60 40.40 -8.99
N PRO A 495 15.67 41.00 -8.44
CA PRO A 495 16.69 40.31 -7.62
C PRO A 495 16.24 39.80 -6.24
N LYS A 496 14.93 39.83 -5.95
CA LYS A 496 14.30 39.29 -4.73
C LYS A 496 13.21 38.24 -4.99
N LYS A 497 12.75 38.09 -6.24
CA LYS A 497 11.64 37.16 -6.59
C LYS A 497 12.14 35.79 -7.01
N HIS A 498 12.69 35.06 -6.04
CA HIS A 498 12.93 33.63 -6.19
C HIS A 498 11.60 32.89 -6.41
N LYS A 499 11.55 32.01 -7.42
CA LYS A 499 10.39 31.17 -7.72
C LYS A 499 10.76 29.70 -7.52
N ILE A 500 9.87 28.96 -6.83
CA ILE A 500 9.93 27.50 -6.75
C ILE A 500 9.99 26.90 -8.14
N LEU A 501 10.94 26.01 -8.39
CA LEU A 501 11.03 25.24 -9.63
C LEU A 501 10.09 24.03 -9.57
N MET A 502 9.53 23.66 -10.72
CA MET A 502 8.64 22.50 -10.87
C MET A 502 9.41 21.40 -11.61
N GLU A 503 9.47 20.20 -11.06
CA GLU A 503 10.08 19.04 -11.73
C GLU A 503 9.22 18.57 -12.91
N SER A 504 7.89 18.64 -12.74
CA SER A 504 6.89 18.45 -13.78
C SER A 504 5.74 19.45 -13.56
N PRO A 505 4.76 19.57 -14.48
CA PRO A 505 3.60 20.44 -14.28
C PRO A 505 2.81 20.18 -12.98
N TRP A 506 3.00 19.04 -12.30
CA TRP A 506 2.33 18.70 -11.03
C TRP A 506 3.28 18.18 -9.93
N GLU A 507 4.59 18.15 -10.16
CA GLU A 507 5.60 17.88 -9.12
C GLU A 507 6.47 19.12 -8.86
N ILE A 508 6.59 19.52 -7.59
CA ILE A 508 7.55 20.53 -7.13
C ILE A 508 8.95 19.90 -7.09
N LEU A 509 9.98 20.57 -7.64
CA LEU A 509 11.37 20.13 -7.52
C LEU A 509 11.85 20.37 -6.08
N GLN A 510 12.23 19.32 -5.37
CA GLN A 510 12.64 19.39 -3.95
C GLN A 510 13.94 18.65 -3.68
N THR A 511 14.76 19.18 -2.76
CA THR A 511 16.06 18.61 -2.38
C THR A 511 16.19 18.50 -0.85
N PRO A 512 16.96 17.51 -0.32
CA PRO A 512 17.21 17.39 1.11
C PRO A 512 17.88 18.64 1.70
N VAL A 513 17.49 19.04 2.90
CA VAL A 513 18.06 20.24 3.56
C VAL A 513 19.40 19.98 4.27
N GLY A 514 19.90 18.74 4.29
CA GLY A 514 21.03 18.33 5.11
C GLY A 514 20.68 18.08 6.58
N SER A 515 21.71 17.83 7.39
CA SER A 515 21.58 17.29 8.75
C SER A 515 20.76 18.14 9.75
N ALA A 516 20.69 19.47 9.57
CA ALA A 516 19.84 20.32 10.41
C ALA A 516 18.34 20.06 10.23
N GLY A 517 17.94 19.37 9.14
CA GLY A 517 16.57 18.92 8.90
C GLY A 517 15.98 18.16 10.08
N VAL A 518 16.81 17.42 10.83
CA VAL A 518 16.47 16.73 12.08
C VAL A 518 15.78 17.66 13.08
N ILE A 519 16.21 18.92 13.21
CA ILE A 519 15.64 19.89 14.18
C ILE A 519 14.23 20.31 13.75
N SER A 520 13.96 20.42 12.45
CA SER A 520 12.62 20.70 11.93
C SER A 520 11.70 19.48 11.99
N PHE A 521 12.21 18.33 11.58
CA PHE A 521 11.56 17.03 11.72
C PHE A 521 11.11 16.77 13.18
N LEU A 522 11.98 17.00 14.17
CA LEU A 522 11.69 16.89 15.61
C LEU A 522 10.71 17.97 16.12
N SER A 523 10.54 19.08 15.40
CA SER A 523 9.52 20.09 15.71
C SER A 523 8.14 19.74 15.14
N SER A 524 8.09 19.04 14.00
CA SER A 524 6.85 18.72 13.28
C SER A 524 6.19 17.43 13.79
N ASN A 525 6.96 16.56 14.45
CA ASN A 525 6.52 15.24 14.91
C ASN A 525 6.44 15.14 16.43
N ASN A 526 5.57 14.25 16.93
CA ASN A 526 5.44 13.95 18.37
C ASN A 526 6.65 13.23 18.99
N LEU A 527 7.69 12.92 18.20
CA LEU A 527 8.84 12.13 18.63
C LEU A 527 9.54 12.71 19.88
N LEU A 528 9.69 14.04 20.01
CA LEU A 528 10.24 14.63 21.25
C LEU A 528 9.37 14.36 22.49
N ASN A 529 8.06 14.18 22.35
CA ASN A 529 7.18 13.80 23.45
C ASN A 529 7.34 12.30 23.75
N ASN A 530 7.37 11.45 22.72
CA ASN A 530 7.58 10.00 22.86
C ASN A 530 8.91 9.68 23.57
N LEU A 531 10.01 10.32 23.16
CA LEU A 531 11.31 10.19 23.81
C LEU A 531 11.28 10.73 25.25
N SER A 532 10.46 11.76 25.54
CA SER A 532 10.27 12.23 26.92
C SER A 532 9.51 11.23 27.80
N THR A 533 8.55 10.48 27.24
CA THR A 533 7.84 9.41 27.97
C THR A 533 8.68 8.15 28.15
N LEU A 534 9.76 8.00 27.38
CA LEU A 534 10.82 6.99 27.56
C LEU A 534 11.96 7.47 28.48
N ASP A 535 11.76 8.57 29.21
CA ASP A 535 12.72 9.15 30.17
C ASP A 535 14.10 9.51 29.57
N VAL A 536 14.17 9.81 28.27
CA VAL A 536 15.40 10.14 27.54
C VAL A 536 15.91 11.55 27.90
N ASP A 537 17.13 11.63 28.43
CA ASP A 537 17.81 12.88 28.77
C ASP A 537 18.70 13.43 27.65
N TYR A 538 19.15 12.58 26.71
CA TYR A 538 20.07 12.94 25.62
C TYR A 538 19.62 12.41 24.26
N ILE A 539 19.83 13.22 23.22
CA ILE A 539 19.66 12.83 21.82
C ILE A 539 21.02 12.91 21.14
N GLN A 540 21.51 11.77 20.64
CA GLN A 540 22.68 11.69 19.79
C GLN A 540 22.24 11.77 18.32
N VAL A 541 22.93 12.57 17.49
CA VAL A 541 22.73 12.64 16.05
C VAL A 541 24.04 12.27 15.38
N CYS A 542 24.05 11.24 14.53
CA CYS A 542 25.27 10.73 13.93
C CYS A 542 25.03 9.98 12.60
N ASN A 543 26.09 9.84 11.81
CA ASN A 543 26.10 9.01 10.60
C ASN A 543 26.68 7.60 10.93
N TYR A 544 26.38 6.60 10.11
CA TYR A 544 26.72 5.18 10.38
C TYR A 544 28.23 4.88 10.50
N ARG A 545 29.11 5.81 10.12
CA ARG A 545 30.58 5.65 10.11
C ARG A 545 31.25 5.85 11.48
N VAL A 546 30.49 6.25 12.51
CA VAL A 546 31.04 6.66 13.81
C VAL A 546 31.16 5.50 14.80
N ARG A 547 32.40 5.01 15.00
CA ARG A 547 32.77 4.00 16.01
C ARG A 547 32.21 4.31 17.41
N ASP A 548 31.69 3.27 18.06
CA ASP A 548 30.97 3.32 19.34
C ASP A 548 31.74 3.92 20.52
N SER A 549 33.04 3.67 20.61
CA SER A 549 33.88 4.24 21.68
C SER A 549 33.82 5.76 21.69
N ARG A 550 33.78 6.38 20.50
CA ARG A 550 33.64 7.82 20.31
C ARG A 550 32.22 8.29 20.64
N ARG A 551 31.21 7.54 20.19
CA ARG A 551 29.78 7.78 20.52
C ARG A 551 29.54 7.85 22.03
N GLN A 552 30.04 6.86 22.77
CA GLN A 552 29.95 6.75 24.23
C GLN A 552 30.75 7.84 24.96
N THR A 553 31.97 8.14 24.49
CA THR A 553 32.85 9.12 25.14
C THR A 553 32.31 10.55 25.02
N LEU A 554 31.78 10.93 23.86
CA LEU A 554 31.17 12.25 23.65
C LEU A 554 29.95 12.45 24.56
N LEU A 555 29.09 11.44 24.67
CA LEU A 555 27.95 11.41 25.59
C LEU A 555 28.39 11.60 27.05
N GLY A 556 29.36 10.80 27.52
CA GLY A 556 29.88 10.90 28.88
C GLY A 556 30.53 12.26 29.19
N LEU A 557 31.13 12.90 28.18
CA LEU A 557 31.69 14.25 28.27
C LEU A 557 30.60 15.32 28.45
N VAL A 558 29.53 15.26 27.64
CA VAL A 558 28.40 16.21 27.71
C VAL A 558 27.70 16.14 29.07
N ASP A 559 27.41 14.95 29.58
CA ASP A 559 26.82 14.80 30.91
C ASP A 559 27.76 15.27 32.03
N SER A 560 29.05 14.94 31.95
CA SER A 560 30.03 15.32 32.99
C SER A 560 30.25 16.82 33.13
N ARG A 561 29.97 17.61 32.08
CA ARG A 561 29.97 19.08 32.13
C ARG A 561 28.58 19.70 32.20
N LYS A 562 27.51 18.88 32.20
CA LYS A 562 26.10 19.29 32.05
C LYS A 562 25.91 20.30 30.90
N ALA A 563 26.60 20.04 29.79
CA ALA A 563 26.60 20.89 28.61
C ALA A 563 25.27 20.79 27.85
N ASN A 564 24.88 21.86 27.16
CA ASN A 564 23.69 21.85 26.30
C ASN A 564 23.87 20.95 25.08
N ALA A 565 25.09 20.95 24.50
CA ALA A 565 25.48 20.16 23.35
C ALA A 565 26.96 19.72 23.44
N GLY A 566 27.31 18.70 22.67
CA GLY A 566 28.68 18.29 22.38
C GLY A 566 28.86 17.88 20.92
N VAL A 567 30.07 18.03 20.43
CA VAL A 567 30.48 17.72 19.05
C VAL A 567 31.81 16.95 19.04
N GLU A 568 31.95 16.01 18.12
CA GLU A 568 33.23 15.39 17.76
C GLU A 568 33.88 16.16 16.60
N ILE A 569 35.18 16.42 16.67
CA ILE A 569 35.94 17.11 15.62
C ILE A 569 37.25 16.34 15.36
N THR A 570 37.55 16.05 14.10
CA THR A 570 38.79 15.44 13.63
C THR A 570 39.84 16.49 13.25
N GLU A 571 41.14 16.19 13.38
CA GLU A 571 42.20 17.13 12.95
C GLU A 571 42.15 17.43 11.43
N ALA A 572 41.63 16.48 10.62
CA ALA A 572 41.11 16.78 9.30
C ALA A 572 39.81 17.60 9.41
N MET A 573 39.96 18.93 9.39
CA MET A 573 38.86 19.92 9.32
C MET A 573 38.27 20.00 7.90
N ASP A 574 37.85 18.85 7.36
CA ASP A 574 37.09 18.79 6.11
C ASP A 574 35.69 19.39 6.32
N GLN A 575 35.16 20.07 5.32
CA GLN A 575 33.85 20.75 5.40
C GLN A 575 32.67 19.77 5.30
N THR A 576 32.94 18.48 5.11
CA THR A 576 31.92 17.45 4.87
C THR A 576 31.47 16.77 6.17
N GLU A 577 30.16 16.59 6.35
CA GLU A 577 29.58 15.98 7.56
C GLU A 577 29.75 14.44 7.62
N ARG A 578 30.70 13.88 6.85
CA ARG A 578 30.96 12.43 6.68
C ARG A 578 31.11 11.66 7.99
N ASN A 579 31.65 12.31 9.02
CA ASN A 579 31.91 11.77 10.36
C ASN A 579 31.04 12.43 11.44
N LEU A 580 29.85 12.96 11.09
CA LEU A 580 28.96 13.64 12.02
C LEU A 580 28.70 12.81 13.28
N ASN A 581 29.05 13.38 14.44
CA ASN A 581 28.66 12.90 15.76
C ASN A 581 28.42 14.09 16.69
N MET A 582 27.16 14.28 17.10
CA MET A 582 26.75 15.30 18.06
C MET A 582 25.85 14.70 19.13
N VAL A 583 25.94 15.24 20.34
CA VAL A 583 25.04 14.89 21.46
C VAL A 583 24.39 16.15 21.99
N PHE A 584 23.06 16.15 22.12
CA PHE A 584 22.27 17.25 22.63
C PHE A 584 21.55 16.83 23.91
N SER A 585 21.55 17.70 24.92
CA SER A 585 20.62 17.54 26.04
C SER A 585 19.18 17.72 25.57
N MET A 586 18.25 16.89 26.08
CA MET A 586 16.83 16.93 25.70
C MET A 586 16.19 18.30 26.02
N LYS A 587 16.67 18.97 27.08
CA LYS A 587 16.32 20.36 27.41
C LYS A 587 16.71 21.35 26.31
N PHE A 588 17.89 21.20 25.72
CA PHE A 588 18.37 22.08 24.65
C PHE A 588 17.72 21.75 23.29
N MET A 589 17.50 20.47 22.97
CA MET A 589 16.76 20.11 21.76
C MET A 589 15.33 20.68 21.76
N LYS A 590 14.63 20.62 22.91
CA LYS A 590 13.32 21.28 23.13
C LYS A 590 13.35 22.82 23.08
N LYS A 591 14.54 23.44 23.06
CA LYS A 591 14.75 24.87 22.77
C LYS A 591 14.95 25.08 21.27
N LEU A 592 15.84 24.30 20.64
CA LEU A 592 16.14 24.38 19.21
C LEU A 592 14.90 24.21 18.32
N THR A 593 14.04 23.23 18.61
CA THR A 593 12.80 23.00 17.84
C THR A 593 11.79 24.16 17.92
N LYS A 594 11.91 25.02 18.94
CA LYS A 594 11.12 26.26 19.05
C LYS A 594 11.77 27.47 18.38
N GLN A 595 13.05 27.35 18.00
CA GLN A 595 13.89 28.42 17.44
C GLN A 595 14.42 28.06 16.05
N THR A 596 13.63 27.36 15.23
CA THR A 596 14.03 26.98 13.84
C THR A 596 14.32 28.18 12.94
N ASP A 597 13.88 29.39 13.30
CA ASP A 597 14.23 30.65 12.63
C ASP A 597 15.72 31.01 12.77
N ASN A 598 16.43 30.42 13.74
CA ASN A 598 17.88 30.61 13.93
C ASN A 598 18.74 29.69 13.04
N LEU A 599 18.12 28.81 12.24
CA LEU A 599 18.86 27.94 11.32
C LEU A 599 19.41 28.75 10.14
N HIS A 600 20.71 28.63 9.90
CA HIS A 600 21.39 29.29 8.79
C HIS A 600 21.46 28.34 7.60
N PHE A 601 20.79 28.71 6.52
CA PHE A 601 20.80 27.98 5.26
C PHE A 601 21.83 28.60 4.32
N GLU A 602 22.69 27.76 3.80
CA GLU A 602 23.52 28.04 2.63
C GLU A 602 22.67 27.83 1.37
N ALA A 603 22.82 28.72 0.40
CA ALA A 603 22.21 28.60 -0.92
C ALA A 603 23.29 28.15 -1.91
N VAL A 604 23.21 26.89 -2.34
CA VAL A 604 24.20 26.26 -3.22
C VAL A 604 23.75 26.43 -4.67
N PRO A 605 24.55 27.06 -5.55
CA PRO A 605 24.16 27.30 -6.94
C PRO A 605 24.26 26.02 -7.77
N LYS A 606 23.16 25.59 -8.40
CA LYS A 606 23.11 24.35 -9.20
C LYS A 606 22.41 24.56 -10.54
N ALA A 607 22.82 23.78 -11.54
CA ALA A 607 22.16 23.69 -12.83
C ALA A 607 21.04 22.64 -12.75
N SER A 608 19.82 23.09 -12.48
CA SER A 608 18.65 22.22 -12.27
C SER A 608 17.74 22.22 -13.49
N ALA A 609 17.60 21.04 -14.11
CA ALA A 609 16.55 20.79 -15.08
C ALA A 609 15.18 20.90 -14.40
N HIS A 610 14.23 21.57 -15.05
CA HIS A 610 12.90 21.82 -14.51
C HIS A 610 11.92 22.15 -15.62
N THR A 611 10.62 22.14 -15.30
CA THR A 611 9.56 22.66 -16.17
C THR A 611 9.15 24.06 -15.72
N GLN A 612 8.84 24.92 -16.69
CA GLN A 612 8.21 26.21 -16.44
C GLN A 612 7.07 26.46 -17.43
N LYS A 613 6.22 27.45 -17.12
CA LYS A 613 5.06 27.77 -17.93
C LYS A 613 5.29 29.07 -18.71
N VAL A 614 5.34 28.97 -20.04
CA VAL A 614 5.60 30.08 -20.98
C VAL A 614 4.43 30.14 -21.97
N ASP A 615 3.86 31.33 -22.21
CA ASP A 615 2.72 31.56 -23.11
C ASP A 615 1.52 30.59 -22.92
N ASN A 616 1.35 30.15 -21.66
CA ASN A 616 0.38 29.17 -21.19
C ASN A 616 0.62 27.69 -21.57
N GLU A 617 1.73 27.38 -22.24
CA GLU A 617 2.22 26.01 -22.42
C GLU A 617 3.30 25.68 -21.36
N TRP A 618 3.59 24.38 -21.16
CA TRP A 618 4.67 23.93 -20.28
C TRP A 618 5.89 23.54 -21.12
N VAL A 619 7.07 24.03 -20.72
CA VAL A 619 8.32 23.88 -21.45
C VAL A 619 9.41 23.37 -20.50
N ASP A 620 10.12 22.33 -20.94
CA ASP A 620 11.26 21.76 -20.23
C ASP A 620 12.49 22.67 -20.42
N VAL A 621 13.17 23.00 -19.33
CA VAL A 621 14.37 23.85 -19.32
C VAL A 621 15.55 23.03 -18.86
N ILE A 622 16.51 22.81 -19.77
CA ILE A 622 17.78 22.14 -19.49
C ILE A 622 18.89 23.20 -19.46
N PRO A 623 19.35 23.63 -18.26
CA PRO A 623 20.34 24.69 -18.13
C PRO A 623 21.77 24.23 -18.41
N THR A 624 22.59 25.10 -19.01
CA THR A 624 24.03 24.87 -19.24
C THR A 624 24.93 25.49 -18.16
N SER A 625 24.35 26.23 -17.23
CA SER A 625 25.01 26.91 -16.10
C SER A 625 24.09 26.94 -14.87
N PRO A 626 24.59 27.27 -13.67
CA PRO A 626 23.74 27.35 -12.48
C PRO A 626 22.60 28.36 -12.64
N ASN A 627 21.37 27.86 -12.56
CA ASN A 627 20.11 28.60 -12.75
C ASN A 627 19.23 28.56 -11.49
N SER A 628 19.67 27.88 -10.43
CA SER A 628 18.87 27.58 -9.26
C SER A 628 19.71 27.55 -7.98
N TRP A 629 19.03 27.65 -6.85
CA TRP A 629 19.57 27.50 -5.51
C TRP A 629 18.98 26.26 -4.83
N GLU A 630 19.84 25.33 -4.44
CA GLU A 630 19.50 24.31 -3.43
C GLU A 630 19.77 24.89 -2.03
N PHE A 631 18.95 24.51 -1.04
CA PHE A 631 19.09 24.99 0.33
C PHE A 631 19.68 23.92 1.24
N ARG A 632 20.89 24.13 1.74
CA ARG A 632 21.57 23.21 2.67
C ARG A 632 21.77 23.86 4.03
N CYS A 633 21.65 23.08 5.10
CA CYS A 633 21.77 23.54 6.47
C CYS A 633 22.49 22.48 7.30
N SER A 634 23.75 22.75 7.63
CA SER A 634 24.54 21.94 8.55
C SER A 634 23.95 22.02 9.96
N ILE A 635 23.87 20.89 10.66
CA ILE A 635 23.42 20.83 12.06
C ILE A 635 24.34 21.63 12.98
N TYR A 636 25.62 21.83 12.63
CA TYR A 636 26.54 22.69 13.37
C TYR A 636 26.06 24.16 13.45
N SER A 637 25.22 24.62 12.51
CA SER A 637 24.62 25.97 12.56
C SER A 637 23.81 26.22 13.84
N CYS A 638 23.23 25.17 14.45
CA CYS A 638 22.45 25.30 15.68
C CYS A 638 23.30 25.69 16.91
N LEU A 639 24.63 25.49 16.85
CA LEU A 639 25.56 25.82 17.93
C LEU A 639 25.68 27.34 18.15
N ASN A 640 25.32 28.16 17.14
CA ASN A 640 25.14 29.61 17.30
C ASN A 640 24.03 29.97 18.31
N SER A 641 23.12 29.04 18.64
CA SER A 641 22.09 29.20 19.67
C SER A 641 22.49 28.65 21.05
N CYS A 642 23.72 28.15 21.22
CA CYS A 642 24.30 27.79 22.51
C CYS A 642 24.87 29.02 23.24
N PRO A 643 24.73 29.14 24.57
CA PRO A 643 25.52 30.08 25.36
C PRO A 643 27.02 29.72 25.32
N PRO A 644 27.95 30.68 25.49
CA PRO A 644 29.37 30.40 25.64
C PRO A 644 29.64 29.42 26.81
N GLY A 645 30.61 28.52 26.63
CA GLY A 645 30.99 27.49 27.60
C GLY A 645 29.98 26.34 27.76
N GLN A 646 28.82 26.38 27.07
CA GLN A 646 27.81 25.32 27.12
C GLN A 646 27.95 24.26 26.01
N VAL A 647 29.06 24.29 25.26
CA VAL A 647 29.43 23.29 24.25
C VAL A 647 30.65 22.50 24.74
N SER A 648 30.63 21.18 24.55
CA SER A 648 31.79 20.30 24.76
C SER A 648 32.36 19.82 23.42
N VAL A 649 33.68 19.58 23.37
CA VAL A 649 34.35 19.05 22.19
C VAL A 649 35.16 17.81 22.56
N LEU A 650 34.95 16.73 21.81
CA LEU A 650 35.88 15.61 21.72
C LEU A 650 36.76 15.85 20.49
N GLU A 651 38.08 15.91 20.68
CA GLU A 651 39.04 16.18 19.60
C GLU A 651 39.78 14.89 19.25
N VAL A 652 39.51 14.37 18.06
CA VAL A 652 40.02 13.07 17.59
C VAL A 652 41.23 13.28 16.69
N THR A 653 42.36 12.78 17.15
CA THR A 653 43.59 12.61 16.37
C THR A 653 43.51 11.24 15.67
N GLU A 654 43.66 11.21 14.35
CA GLU A 654 43.68 9.95 13.57
C GLU A 654 45.02 9.22 13.66
#